data_AF-A0A939H0W0-F1
#
_entry.id   AF-A0A939H0W0-F1
#
_cell.length_a   1.000
_cell.length_b   1.000
_cell.length_c   1.000
_cell.angle_alpha   90.00
_cell.angle_beta   90.00
_cell.angle_gamma   90.00
#
_symmetry.space_group_name_H-M   'P 1'
#
loop_
_entity.id
_entity.type
_entity.pdbx_description
1 polymer ?
#
loop_
_entity_poly.entity_id
_entity_poly.type
_entity_poly.pdbx_seq_one_letter_code
_entity_poly.pdbx_strand_id
1 'polypeptide(L)'
;MLYPVTPANKGLLALLVSLLLSVPFAHANTDEFSLKFAVIPDTQGADDNWGKNRVTLPNGTKTHLGIDWNKDGYYDGEGFLIDISNNGASYWHPMLVLNENQNPVIVENPKDFPIGYRHLPLPLVEPIVAKIIEEQVDMVLAVGDLTDLRSEHEYQQWMTKVAKPLLTNNINVYPVRGNHEVVDGNDWQQWFDAAPHVGKPTSVNNVDNGIDAYQANDTFDQGYKLYQAYPGSLIQDKIAKGLVIGYPGIEDLVYYFVEGDTLFIGLDYYFSSLINNSYRGSWTLLKPWLQDVLEKHTHSVKHRVVFAHEPLAPKKRPLTGSQGINTANAPTENLFGLDIGQIGYMHMQEAIAPNLTQDILSLFAKHQVMYLSGHDHQYSRSLIRANSNAPVKNMFTQIITGNASWKAYENRFGFSPEYEVGLAQHNFVDEHHRTSSLSFIIVEMSSREIRITNWYHPISFSPDDMTQGLHWESENQQWLKPTLDKASNKVNWQRLDANWQKGDVYHYAIDADKRIVKPRQNYWFTSEAPKKSDYLGSTAAIYDGYNLTFNTHQIQTPSGNTYHKKRVPLNELLTFSWFSDNNLVTVSDIVMISGISGQTGSSFNAQGMPLTASPSTFFFDNKGKQVANPEAITPEQAQQGYADTVTLSLSVPNAQLTNAYLARYDDNKRQWHVVTNKACFIASAYSDDFSVVYGKERRGRMPKDKNGKVLPEHCHMKLWGYNHNNQTLWAMINREGKYAVIQSEADKEKH
;
A
#
# COMPACT_ATOMS: atom_id res chain seq x y z
N MET A 1 -12.59 81.93 -11.08
CA MET A 1 -14.02 82.14 -11.35
C MET A 1 -14.60 80.85 -11.93
N LEU A 2 -15.60 80.30 -11.26
CA LEU A 2 -16.70 79.41 -11.72
C LEU A 2 -16.41 78.12 -12.56
N TYR A 3 -16.93 77.01 -12.03
CA TYR A 3 -17.03 75.61 -12.53
C TYR A 3 -17.79 75.46 -13.88
N PRO A 4 -17.66 74.35 -14.67
CA PRO A 4 -18.18 73.02 -14.28
C PRO A 4 -17.35 71.77 -14.63
N VAL A 5 -17.81 70.68 -13.99
CA VAL A 5 -17.29 69.32 -13.83
C VAL A 5 -17.28 68.51 -15.15
N THR A 6 -16.20 67.77 -15.39
CA THR A 6 -16.05 66.76 -16.47
C THR A 6 -15.25 65.53 -15.95
N PRO A 7 -15.18 64.42 -16.71
CA PRO A 7 -15.59 63.07 -16.32
C PRO A 7 -14.44 62.28 -15.65
N ALA A 8 -14.09 62.64 -14.42
CA ALA A 8 -13.18 61.86 -13.60
C ALA A 8 -13.97 60.96 -12.64
N ASN A 9 -14.52 59.83 -13.15
CA ASN A 9 -14.95 58.68 -12.33
C ASN A 9 -15.34 57.45 -13.18
N LYS A 10 -14.58 57.15 -14.24
CA LYS A 10 -14.62 55.83 -14.90
C LYS A 10 -13.39 54.96 -14.62
N GLY A 11 -12.41 55.46 -13.87
CA GLY A 11 -11.21 54.71 -13.47
C GLY A 11 -11.21 54.19 -12.03
N LEU A 12 -12.04 54.74 -11.13
CA LEU A 12 -12.05 54.36 -9.71
C LEU A 12 -13.13 53.31 -9.35
N LEU A 13 -14.07 53.03 -10.26
CA LEU A 13 -15.10 52.00 -10.07
C LEU A 13 -14.70 50.62 -10.64
N ALA A 14 -13.64 50.56 -11.45
CA ALA A 14 -13.07 49.30 -11.93
C ALA A 14 -12.02 48.72 -10.98
N LEU A 15 -11.35 49.56 -10.18
CA LEU A 15 -10.33 49.11 -9.22
C LEU A 15 -10.90 48.66 -7.86
N LEU A 16 -12.14 49.06 -7.53
CA LEU A 16 -12.85 48.65 -6.31
C LEU A 16 -13.72 47.39 -6.49
N VAL A 17 -13.95 46.95 -7.73
CA VAL A 17 -14.66 45.69 -8.03
C VAL A 17 -13.68 44.51 -8.22
N SER A 18 -12.38 44.76 -8.44
CA SER A 18 -11.36 43.71 -8.46
C SER A 18 -10.72 43.43 -7.10
N LEU A 19 -10.86 44.33 -6.12
CA LEU A 19 -10.30 44.17 -4.77
C LEU A 19 -11.30 43.63 -3.73
N LEU A 20 -12.52 43.26 -4.14
CA LEU A 20 -13.56 42.66 -3.27
C LEU A 20 -13.98 41.24 -3.70
N LEU A 21 -13.25 40.61 -4.64
CA LEU A 21 -13.47 39.21 -5.07
C LEU A 21 -12.28 38.28 -4.77
N SER A 22 -11.47 38.63 -3.78
CA SER A 22 -10.48 37.71 -3.20
C SER A 22 -10.39 37.92 -1.71
N VAL A 23 -11.51 37.73 -1.01
CA VAL A 23 -11.41 37.26 0.37
C VAL A 23 -10.87 35.83 0.25
N PRO A 24 -9.74 35.47 0.86
CA PRO A 24 -9.32 34.08 0.88
C PRO A 24 -10.46 33.29 1.53
N PHE A 25 -11.13 32.44 0.74
CA PHE A 25 -12.10 31.51 1.29
C PHE A 25 -11.35 30.67 2.33
N ALA A 26 -11.80 30.83 3.57
CA ALA A 26 -11.15 30.26 4.74
C ALA A 26 -11.02 28.75 4.61
N HIS A 27 -9.88 28.24 5.09
CA HIS A 27 -9.58 26.83 5.16
C HIS A 27 -10.68 26.15 6.01
N ALA A 28 -11.28 25.07 5.51
CA ALA A 28 -11.74 24.04 6.43
C ALA A 28 -10.55 23.70 7.34
N ASN A 29 -10.75 23.56 8.66
CA ASN A 29 -9.69 23.17 9.61
C ASN A 29 -9.15 21.78 9.26
N THR A 30 -8.33 21.71 8.22
CA THR A 30 -7.60 20.56 7.76
C THR A 30 -6.16 20.88 8.10
N ASP A 31 -5.60 20.16 9.04
CA ASP A 31 -4.17 20.27 9.30
C ASP A 31 -3.48 19.88 8.00
N GLU A 32 -2.72 20.82 7.42
CA GLU A 32 -1.91 20.53 6.25
C GLU A 32 -1.01 19.33 6.56
N PHE A 33 -0.91 18.37 5.62
CA PHE A 33 -0.06 17.21 5.82
C PHE A 33 1.37 17.69 6.04
N SER A 34 1.92 17.40 7.21
CA SER A 34 3.22 17.89 7.67
C SER A 34 4.34 16.86 7.46
N LEU A 35 3.98 15.61 7.16
CA LEU A 35 4.92 14.54 6.90
C LEU A 35 4.37 13.66 5.77
N LYS A 36 5.18 13.42 4.74
CA LYS A 36 4.90 12.53 3.63
C LYS A 36 6.05 11.53 3.51
N PHE A 37 5.76 10.24 3.63
CA PHE A 37 6.79 9.21 3.45
C PHE A 37 6.35 8.14 2.47
N ALA A 38 7.32 7.53 1.79
CA ALA A 38 7.11 6.37 0.95
C ALA A 38 7.63 5.09 1.62
N VAL A 39 7.11 3.95 1.20
CA VAL A 39 7.67 2.65 1.57
C VAL A 39 8.15 1.94 0.32
N ILE A 40 9.44 1.67 0.24
CA ILE A 40 10.00 0.82 -0.81
C ILE A 40 9.80 -0.64 -0.39
N PRO A 41 9.05 -1.44 -1.18
CA PRO A 41 8.84 -2.86 -0.91
C PRO A 41 10.08 -3.67 -1.29
N ASP A 42 9.94 -4.99 -1.36
CA ASP A 42 10.96 -5.94 -1.80
C ASP A 42 11.58 -5.54 -3.15
N THR A 43 12.92 -5.45 -3.21
CA THR A 43 13.66 -5.09 -4.43
C THR A 43 14.44 -6.27 -5.00
N GLN A 44 14.09 -7.50 -4.65
CA GLN A 44 14.89 -8.66 -5.00
C GLN A 44 14.74 -9.18 -6.45
N GLY A 45 15.75 -9.94 -6.89
CA GLY A 45 15.83 -10.64 -8.18
C GLY A 45 14.98 -11.92 -8.23
N ALA A 46 15.33 -12.87 -9.09
CA ALA A 46 14.69 -14.19 -9.21
C ALA A 46 15.39 -15.27 -8.36
N ASP A 47 14.63 -16.20 -7.77
CA ASP A 47 15.17 -17.28 -6.92
C ASP A 47 16.25 -18.13 -7.63
N ASP A 48 17.26 -18.51 -6.84
CA ASP A 48 18.53 -19.20 -7.11
C ASP A 48 18.44 -20.61 -7.75
N ASN A 49 17.25 -21.10 -8.07
CA ASN A 49 17.09 -22.46 -8.54
C ASN A 49 17.31 -22.59 -10.05
N TRP A 50 18.57 -22.92 -10.39
CA TRP A 50 19.05 -23.54 -11.62
C TRP A 50 19.61 -22.62 -12.70
N GLY A 51 20.93 -22.41 -12.61
CA GLY A 51 21.77 -22.39 -13.81
C GLY A 51 23.06 -21.66 -13.58
N LYS A 52 24.16 -22.41 -13.38
CA LYS A 52 25.49 -21.86 -13.66
C LYS A 52 25.52 -21.55 -15.15
N ASN A 53 25.48 -20.28 -15.50
CA ASN A 53 25.53 -19.87 -16.89
C ASN A 53 26.92 -20.21 -17.47
N ARG A 54 26.93 -20.91 -18.59
CA ARG A 54 28.14 -21.35 -19.31
C ARG A 54 28.04 -20.86 -20.74
N VAL A 55 29.10 -20.27 -21.24
CA VAL A 55 29.27 -19.91 -22.65
C VAL A 55 30.09 -20.98 -23.33
N THR A 56 29.62 -21.48 -24.47
CA THR A 56 30.39 -22.41 -25.31
C THR A 56 31.09 -21.63 -26.41
N LEU A 57 32.39 -21.38 -26.25
CA LEU A 57 33.23 -20.69 -27.23
C LEU A 57 33.20 -21.41 -28.60
N PRO A 58 33.52 -20.74 -29.72
CA PRO A 58 33.48 -21.35 -31.05
C PRO A 58 34.39 -22.58 -31.20
N ASN A 59 35.40 -22.71 -30.34
CA ASN A 59 36.27 -23.88 -30.24
C ASN A 59 35.70 -25.03 -29.38
N GLY A 60 34.43 -24.93 -28.95
CA GLY A 60 33.74 -25.92 -28.11
C GLY A 60 34.06 -25.83 -26.60
N THR A 61 34.93 -24.91 -26.18
CA THR A 61 35.31 -24.76 -24.76
C THR A 61 34.21 -24.06 -23.99
N LYS A 62 33.82 -24.61 -22.83
CA LYS A 62 32.83 -23.98 -21.94
C LYS A 62 33.54 -23.09 -20.93
N THR A 63 33.19 -21.80 -20.86
CA THR A 63 33.71 -20.85 -19.86
C THR A 63 32.57 -20.17 -19.11
N HIS A 64 32.86 -19.71 -17.89
CA HIS A 64 31.97 -18.83 -17.13
C HIS A 64 32.22 -17.40 -17.59
N LEU A 65 31.16 -16.67 -17.94
CA LEU A 65 31.21 -15.21 -17.97
C LEU A 65 30.88 -14.77 -16.54
N GLY A 66 31.71 -13.91 -15.97
CA GLY A 66 31.39 -13.13 -14.78
C GLY A 66 31.84 -11.70 -15.02
N ILE A 67 31.35 -10.77 -14.21
CA ILE A 67 31.81 -9.38 -14.23
C ILE A 67 32.74 -9.20 -13.03
N ASP A 68 33.99 -8.84 -13.29
CA ASP A 68 34.98 -8.43 -12.28
C ASP A 68 34.93 -6.89 -12.19
N TRP A 69 34.11 -6.39 -11.27
CA TRP A 69 33.79 -4.98 -11.10
C TRP A 69 34.94 -4.22 -10.44
N ASN A 70 35.63 -4.84 -9.48
CA ASN A 70 36.73 -4.22 -8.74
C ASN A 70 38.12 -4.45 -9.39
N LYS A 71 38.19 -5.28 -10.45
CA LYS A 71 39.40 -5.66 -11.20
C LYS A 71 40.41 -6.45 -10.36
N ASP A 72 39.95 -7.26 -9.41
CA ASP A 72 40.80 -8.06 -8.52
C ASP A 72 41.17 -9.44 -9.08
N GLY A 73 40.61 -9.82 -10.23
CA GLY A 73 40.83 -11.11 -10.88
C GLY A 73 39.84 -12.20 -10.48
N TYR A 74 38.84 -11.90 -9.65
CA TYR A 74 37.69 -12.73 -9.31
C TYR A 74 36.40 -12.15 -9.90
N TYR A 75 35.36 -12.98 -10.05
CA TYR A 75 34.10 -12.58 -10.67
C TYR A 75 33.05 -12.24 -9.60
N ASP A 76 32.49 -11.03 -9.66
CA ASP A 76 31.62 -10.41 -8.65
C ASP A 76 30.11 -10.71 -8.86
N GLY A 77 29.78 -11.58 -9.82
CA GLY A 77 28.40 -12.00 -10.11
C GLY A 77 28.30 -13.18 -11.10
N GLU A 78 27.17 -13.88 -11.09
CA GLU A 78 26.86 -14.91 -12.09
C GLU A 78 26.58 -14.25 -13.45
N GLY A 79 27.51 -14.32 -14.41
CA GLY A 79 27.31 -13.74 -15.73
C GLY A 79 26.37 -14.56 -16.62
N PHE A 80 26.24 -14.14 -17.88
CA PHE A 80 25.20 -14.56 -18.83
C PHE A 80 25.42 -15.96 -19.45
N LEU A 81 24.33 -16.61 -19.86
CA LEU A 81 24.35 -17.80 -20.72
C LEU A 81 24.29 -17.34 -22.18
N ILE A 82 25.41 -17.47 -22.89
CA ILE A 82 25.51 -17.16 -24.32
C ILE A 82 25.93 -18.46 -25.02
N ASP A 83 24.99 -19.11 -25.72
CA ASP A 83 25.31 -20.28 -26.53
C ASP A 83 25.71 -19.85 -27.94
N ILE A 84 27.01 -19.86 -28.21
CA ILE A 84 27.61 -19.49 -29.50
C ILE A 84 27.84 -20.71 -30.41
N SER A 85 27.38 -21.91 -30.02
CA SER A 85 27.62 -23.14 -30.78
C SER A 85 26.69 -23.33 -31.99
N ASN A 86 25.63 -22.53 -32.10
CA ASN A 86 24.71 -22.54 -33.24
C ASN A 86 24.99 -21.36 -34.18
N ASN A 87 25.73 -21.63 -35.25
CA ASN A 87 25.97 -20.71 -36.38
C ASN A 87 24.69 -20.28 -37.17
N GLY A 88 23.49 -20.47 -36.60
CA GLY A 88 22.21 -20.12 -37.22
C GLY A 88 21.22 -19.43 -36.28
N ALA A 89 21.54 -19.24 -35.00
CA ALA A 89 20.70 -18.49 -34.06
C ALA A 89 21.39 -17.17 -33.72
N SER A 90 20.93 -16.08 -34.32
CA SER A 90 21.39 -14.71 -34.03
C SER A 90 20.93 -14.30 -32.62
N TYR A 91 21.68 -14.73 -31.60
CA TYR A 91 21.60 -14.15 -30.26
C TYR A 91 22.39 -12.85 -30.25
N TRP A 92 21.67 -11.73 -30.27
CA TRP A 92 22.26 -10.41 -30.18
C TRP A 92 22.17 -9.92 -28.73
N HIS A 93 23.30 -9.61 -28.12
CA HIS A 93 23.38 -8.94 -26.83
C HIS A 93 24.13 -7.62 -27.06
N PRO A 94 23.61 -6.46 -26.62
CA PRO A 94 24.30 -5.16 -26.80
C PRO A 94 25.70 -5.08 -26.17
N MET A 95 26.07 -6.09 -25.37
CA MET A 95 27.34 -6.19 -24.64
C MET A 95 28.41 -7.04 -25.35
N LEU A 96 28.08 -7.67 -26.47
CA LEU A 96 29.01 -8.47 -27.26
C LEU A 96 29.40 -7.70 -28.52
N VAL A 97 30.51 -6.96 -28.45
CA VAL A 97 31.19 -6.51 -29.66
C VAL A 97 32.12 -7.63 -30.08
N LEU A 98 31.83 -8.26 -31.21
CA LEU A 98 32.80 -9.16 -31.82
C LEU A 98 33.93 -8.31 -32.39
N ASN A 99 35.19 -8.62 -32.09
CA ASN A 99 36.29 -8.02 -32.84
C ASN A 99 36.29 -8.53 -34.29
N GLU A 100 37.20 -7.98 -35.07
CA GLU A 100 37.41 -8.28 -36.49
C GLU A 100 37.61 -9.79 -36.77
N ASN A 101 38.00 -10.57 -35.75
CA ASN A 101 38.20 -12.03 -35.82
C ASN A 101 37.01 -12.84 -35.27
N GLN A 102 35.84 -12.22 -35.08
CA GLN A 102 34.64 -12.82 -34.48
C GLN A 102 34.83 -13.35 -33.05
N ASN A 103 35.85 -12.87 -32.33
CA ASN A 103 35.99 -13.17 -30.92
C ASN A 103 35.17 -12.17 -30.08
N PRO A 104 34.45 -12.63 -29.05
CA PRO A 104 33.75 -11.74 -28.14
C PRO A 104 34.74 -10.82 -27.42
N VAL A 105 34.53 -9.50 -27.52
CA VAL A 105 35.25 -8.49 -26.75
C VAL A 105 34.31 -7.93 -25.70
N ILE A 106 34.77 -7.91 -24.45
CA ILE A 106 34.09 -7.27 -23.33
C ILE A 106 34.23 -5.75 -23.51
N VAL A 107 33.12 -5.01 -23.52
CA VAL A 107 33.17 -3.53 -23.57
C VAL A 107 33.68 -3.02 -22.22
N GLU A 108 34.86 -2.39 -22.21
CA GLU A 108 35.65 -2.00 -21.02
C GLU A 108 35.05 -0.89 -20.13
N ASN A 109 33.80 -0.44 -20.36
CA ASN A 109 33.19 0.59 -19.53
C ASN A 109 31.88 0.11 -18.88
N PRO A 110 31.97 -0.65 -17.76
CA PRO A 110 30.86 -1.34 -17.13
C PRO A 110 29.95 -0.46 -16.27
N LYS A 111 30.19 0.86 -16.17
CA LYS A 111 29.56 1.72 -15.15
C LYS A 111 28.03 1.82 -15.22
N ASP A 112 27.39 1.42 -16.32
CA ASP A 112 25.98 1.75 -16.60
C ASP A 112 25.07 0.60 -17.09
N PHE A 113 25.42 -0.70 -17.03
CA PHE A 113 24.59 -1.74 -17.70
C PHE A 113 24.26 -3.02 -16.91
N PRO A 114 23.07 -3.61 -17.14
CA PRO A 114 22.33 -4.38 -16.14
C PRO A 114 22.88 -5.78 -15.95
N ILE A 115 23.19 -6.06 -14.70
CA ILE A 115 23.39 -7.40 -14.18
C ILE A 115 22.03 -8.09 -14.19
N GLY A 116 21.99 -9.35 -14.59
CA GLY A 116 20.75 -10.05 -14.96
C GLY A 116 19.65 -10.01 -13.90
N TYR A 117 18.44 -10.42 -14.30
CA TYR A 117 17.21 -10.47 -13.48
C TYR A 117 17.31 -11.30 -12.16
N ARG A 118 18.45 -11.94 -11.90
CA ARG A 118 18.78 -12.68 -10.66
C ARG A 118 19.39 -11.80 -9.56
N HIS A 119 19.76 -10.56 -9.88
CA HIS A 119 20.23 -9.56 -8.92
C HIS A 119 19.16 -8.44 -8.79
N LEU A 120 19.50 -7.36 -8.07
CA LEU A 120 18.69 -6.13 -7.99
C LEU A 120 18.13 -5.72 -9.38
N PRO A 121 16.83 -5.86 -9.65
CA PRO A 121 16.25 -5.66 -10.97
C PRO A 121 16.02 -4.16 -11.20
N LEU A 122 17.08 -3.42 -11.51
CA LEU A 122 17.07 -1.95 -11.68
C LEU A 122 15.93 -1.41 -12.56
N PRO A 123 15.56 -2.02 -13.71
CA PRO A 123 14.43 -1.55 -14.51
C PRO A 123 13.07 -1.54 -13.78
N LEU A 124 12.95 -2.26 -12.66
CA LEU A 124 11.76 -2.30 -11.81
C LEU A 124 11.86 -1.34 -10.63
N VAL A 125 13.06 -1.20 -10.07
CA VAL A 125 13.33 -0.42 -8.85
C VAL A 125 13.48 1.08 -9.16
N GLU A 126 14.24 1.45 -10.18
CA GLU A 126 14.49 2.86 -10.54
C GLU A 126 13.21 3.66 -10.87
N PRO A 127 12.19 3.12 -11.56
CA PRO A 127 10.92 3.81 -11.77
C PRO A 127 10.18 4.15 -10.46
N ILE A 128 10.25 3.28 -9.46
CA ILE A 128 9.65 3.54 -8.13
C ILE A 128 10.41 4.67 -7.45
N VAL A 129 11.74 4.63 -7.46
CA VAL A 129 12.58 5.71 -6.88
C VAL A 129 12.29 7.05 -7.56
N ALA A 130 12.18 7.06 -8.89
CA ALA A 130 11.84 8.26 -9.66
C ALA A 130 10.45 8.79 -9.27
N LYS A 131 9.45 7.91 -9.12
CA LYS A 131 8.11 8.31 -8.69
C LYS A 131 8.09 8.83 -7.25
N ILE A 132 8.85 8.24 -6.35
CA ILE A 132 8.99 8.72 -4.96
C ILE A 132 9.58 10.14 -4.93
N ILE A 133 10.60 10.40 -5.74
CA ILE A 133 11.20 11.75 -5.86
C ILE A 133 10.20 12.75 -6.46
N GLU A 134 9.48 12.36 -7.51
CA GLU A 134 8.42 13.18 -8.13
C GLU A 134 7.35 13.58 -7.11
N GLU A 135 7.00 12.67 -6.21
CA GLU A 135 6.01 12.88 -5.16
C GLU A 135 6.54 13.70 -3.98
N GLN A 136 7.82 14.10 -3.98
CA GLN A 136 8.43 15.00 -2.97
C GLN A 136 8.19 14.51 -1.54
N VAL A 137 8.49 13.24 -1.27
CA VAL A 137 8.39 12.69 0.09
C VAL A 137 9.57 13.14 0.95
N ASP A 138 9.37 13.24 2.26
CA ASP A 138 10.40 13.63 3.24
C ASP A 138 11.36 12.48 3.56
N MET A 139 10.84 11.25 3.52
CA MET A 139 11.59 10.05 3.89
C MET A 139 11.05 8.78 3.25
N VAL A 140 11.88 7.75 3.26
CA VAL A 140 11.62 6.41 2.76
C VAL A 140 11.91 5.38 3.85
N LEU A 141 10.95 4.48 4.05
CA LEU A 141 11.13 3.24 4.79
C LEU A 141 11.40 2.11 3.78
N ALA A 142 12.49 1.36 3.93
CA ALA A 142 12.77 0.20 3.07
C ALA A 142 12.58 -1.08 3.89
N VAL A 143 11.58 -1.89 3.52
CA VAL A 143 11.06 -3.00 4.33
C VAL A 143 11.76 -4.34 4.07
N GLY A 144 13.07 -4.34 3.86
CA GLY A 144 13.85 -5.58 3.66
C GLY A 144 13.79 -6.18 2.27
N ASP A 145 14.55 -7.27 2.07
CA ASP A 145 14.87 -7.85 0.76
C ASP A 145 15.37 -6.77 -0.21
N LEU A 146 16.32 -6.00 0.30
CA LEU A 146 17.04 -4.95 -0.42
C LEU A 146 17.91 -5.55 -1.53
N THR A 147 18.37 -6.78 -1.29
CA THR A 147 19.22 -7.59 -2.16
C THR A 147 18.64 -9.00 -2.27
N ASP A 148 18.98 -9.76 -3.31
CA ASP A 148 18.55 -11.16 -3.43
C ASP A 148 19.61 -12.14 -2.91
N LEU A 149 20.86 -11.91 -3.31
CA LEU A 149 21.99 -12.80 -3.00
C LEU A 149 22.91 -12.22 -1.93
N ARG A 150 22.51 -11.12 -1.26
CA ARG A 150 23.28 -10.44 -0.19
C ARG A 150 24.74 -10.17 -0.58
N SER A 151 24.98 -10.03 -1.88
CA SER A 151 26.32 -9.77 -2.40
C SER A 151 26.71 -8.32 -2.15
N GLU A 152 28.00 -8.07 -1.90
CA GLU A 152 28.51 -6.70 -1.78
C GLU A 152 28.14 -5.86 -3.00
N HIS A 153 28.19 -6.47 -4.19
CA HIS A 153 27.81 -5.82 -5.43
C HIS A 153 26.36 -5.31 -5.41
N GLU A 154 25.39 -6.14 -5.01
CA GLU A 154 24.00 -5.72 -4.90
C GLU A 154 23.81 -4.62 -3.86
N TYR A 155 24.51 -4.69 -2.72
CA TYR A 155 24.48 -3.61 -1.74
C TYR A 155 25.04 -2.30 -2.31
N GLN A 156 26.17 -2.34 -3.02
CA GLN A 156 26.74 -1.16 -3.70
C GLN A 156 25.78 -0.58 -4.75
N GLN A 157 25.15 -1.45 -5.54
CA GLN A 157 24.14 -1.05 -6.51
C GLN A 157 22.93 -0.42 -5.84
N TRP A 158 22.38 -1.05 -4.79
CA TRP A 158 21.25 -0.52 -4.04
C TRP A 158 21.57 0.85 -3.45
N MET A 159 22.74 1.00 -2.83
CA MET A 159 23.20 2.28 -2.31
C MET A 159 23.35 3.34 -3.41
N THR A 160 23.81 2.96 -4.60
CA THR A 160 24.06 3.89 -5.72
C THR A 160 22.79 4.26 -6.49
N LYS A 161 21.85 3.32 -6.66
CA LYS A 161 20.68 3.44 -7.53
C LYS A 161 19.38 3.69 -6.77
N VAL A 162 19.35 3.40 -5.47
CA VAL A 162 18.20 3.66 -4.59
C VAL A 162 18.54 4.73 -3.57
N ALA A 163 19.48 4.48 -2.65
CA ALA A 163 19.73 5.39 -1.53
C ALA A 163 20.29 6.75 -1.98
N LYS A 164 21.30 6.76 -2.85
CA LYS A 164 21.97 8.00 -3.29
C LYS A 164 21.03 8.96 -4.02
N PRO A 165 20.19 8.55 -4.99
CA PRO A 165 19.22 9.45 -5.61
C PRO A 165 18.23 10.05 -4.61
N LEU A 166 17.74 9.26 -3.65
CA LEU A 166 16.85 9.74 -2.58
C LEU A 166 17.56 10.78 -1.71
N LEU A 167 18.75 10.45 -1.20
CA LEU A 167 19.54 11.34 -0.34
C LEU A 167 19.93 12.64 -1.06
N THR A 168 20.24 12.58 -2.36
CA THR A 168 20.56 13.76 -3.18
C THR A 168 19.37 14.71 -3.32
N ASN A 169 18.14 14.19 -3.21
CA ASN A 169 16.90 14.96 -3.19
C ASN A 169 16.44 15.29 -1.76
N ASN A 170 17.33 15.20 -0.76
CA ASN A 170 17.04 15.43 0.67
C ASN A 170 15.98 14.50 1.26
N ILE A 171 15.84 13.28 0.71
CA ILE A 171 14.92 12.26 1.21
C ILE A 171 15.69 11.30 2.11
N ASN A 172 15.32 11.25 3.40
CA ASN A 172 15.98 10.35 4.36
C ASN A 172 15.60 8.89 4.09
N VAL A 173 16.54 7.96 4.29
CA VAL A 173 16.29 6.52 4.07
C VAL A 173 16.52 5.73 5.36
N TYR A 174 15.56 4.84 5.68
CA TYR A 174 15.55 3.98 6.86
C TYR A 174 15.31 2.52 6.46
N PRO A 175 16.36 1.72 6.31
CA PRO A 175 16.24 0.31 5.95
C PRO A 175 16.05 -0.61 7.17
N VAL A 176 15.36 -1.73 6.96
CA VAL A 176 15.41 -2.94 7.79
C VAL A 176 15.84 -4.13 6.92
N ARG A 177 16.23 -5.24 7.55
CA ARG A 177 16.60 -6.48 6.86
C ARG A 177 15.40 -7.36 6.58
N GLY A 178 15.43 -8.03 5.43
CA GLY A 178 14.61 -9.18 5.10
C GLY A 178 15.38 -10.50 5.19
N ASN A 179 14.71 -11.58 4.81
CA ASN A 179 15.34 -12.90 4.90
C ASN A 179 16.50 -13.08 3.91
N HIS A 180 16.47 -12.37 2.77
CA HIS A 180 17.55 -12.45 1.78
C HIS A 180 18.85 -11.80 2.23
N GLU A 181 18.79 -10.89 3.20
CA GLU A 181 19.97 -10.31 3.84
C GLU A 181 20.67 -11.24 4.86
N VAL A 182 20.06 -12.38 5.22
CA VAL A 182 20.52 -13.23 6.34
C VAL A 182 20.89 -14.66 5.87
N VAL A 183 20.05 -15.32 5.07
CA VAL A 183 20.25 -16.70 4.60
C VAL A 183 19.79 -16.92 3.16
N ASP A 184 20.32 -17.95 2.50
CA ASP A 184 19.74 -18.48 1.25
C ASP A 184 18.33 -19.00 1.59
N GLY A 185 17.29 -18.48 0.93
CA GLY A 185 15.88 -18.52 1.37
C GLY A 185 15.25 -19.90 1.60
N ASN A 186 16.02 -20.98 1.44
CA ASN A 186 15.59 -22.37 1.52
C ASN A 186 15.68 -23.00 2.93
N ASP A 187 16.35 -22.39 3.93
CA ASP A 187 16.65 -23.06 5.22
C ASP A 187 16.22 -22.30 6.50
N TRP A 188 15.33 -21.32 6.36
CA TRP A 188 14.92 -20.44 7.46
C TRP A 188 14.15 -21.14 8.60
N GLN A 189 13.49 -22.28 8.37
CA GLN A 189 12.76 -22.99 9.45
C GLN A 189 13.69 -23.48 10.55
N GLN A 190 14.92 -23.82 10.18
CA GLN A 190 15.93 -24.30 11.11
C GLN A 190 16.41 -23.23 12.09
N TRP A 191 16.15 -21.95 11.81
CA TRP A 191 16.36 -20.87 12.80
C TRP A 191 15.39 -20.96 13.98
N PHE A 192 14.25 -21.62 13.80
CA PHE A 192 13.21 -21.77 14.81
C PHE A 192 13.09 -23.21 15.35
N ASP A 193 13.78 -24.17 14.72
CA ASP A 193 13.82 -25.59 15.10
C ASP A 193 15.16 -26.00 15.75
N ALA A 194 15.18 -27.12 16.48
CA ALA A 194 16.20 -27.44 17.49
C ALA A 194 17.57 -27.94 17.00
N ALA A 195 17.88 -27.96 15.69
CA ALA A 195 19.14 -28.51 15.19
C ALA A 195 19.65 -27.77 13.93
N PRO A 196 20.83 -27.13 13.97
CA PRO A 196 21.41 -26.48 12.80
C PRO A 196 21.95 -27.51 11.79
N HIS A 197 21.54 -27.43 10.51
CA HIS A 197 22.22 -28.14 9.43
C HIS A 197 23.47 -27.39 8.98
N VAL A 198 24.64 -27.94 9.29
CA VAL A 198 25.97 -27.43 8.89
C VAL A 198 26.33 -27.80 7.43
N GLY A 199 25.33 -28.01 6.57
CA GLY A 199 25.47 -28.91 5.41
C GLY A 199 25.58 -28.29 4.02
N LYS A 200 25.15 -27.05 3.80
CA LYS A 200 25.15 -26.44 2.45
C LYS A 200 25.41 -24.93 2.49
N PRO A 201 26.65 -24.48 2.33
CA PRO A 201 26.92 -23.08 2.00
C PRO A 201 26.51 -22.87 0.54
N THR A 202 25.29 -22.41 0.29
CA THR A 202 24.88 -21.95 -1.04
C THR A 202 24.77 -20.43 -1.07
N SER A 203 25.66 -19.86 -1.91
CA SER A 203 25.82 -18.48 -2.37
C SER A 203 26.26 -17.35 -1.41
N VAL A 204 27.20 -16.47 -1.80
CA VAL A 204 28.68 -16.59 -1.96
C VAL A 204 29.24 -15.25 -1.44
N ASN A 205 30.31 -15.24 -0.64
CA ASN A 205 31.23 -14.11 -0.63
C ASN A 205 32.53 -14.57 -1.29
N ASN A 206 32.95 -13.91 -2.37
CA ASN A 206 34.24 -14.15 -3.05
C ASN A 206 34.89 -12.81 -3.44
N VAL A 207 34.63 -11.73 -2.70
CA VAL A 207 35.32 -10.44 -2.85
C VAL A 207 36.25 -10.21 -1.66
N ASP A 208 37.54 -10.08 -1.91
CA ASP A 208 38.55 -9.76 -0.89
C ASP A 208 38.63 -8.23 -0.71
N ASN A 209 37.64 -7.67 -0.03
CA ASN A 209 37.52 -6.23 0.27
C ASN A 209 38.07 -5.86 1.66
N GLY A 210 38.76 -6.77 2.33
CA GLY A 210 39.20 -6.62 3.73
C GLY A 210 38.10 -6.71 4.78
N ILE A 211 36.83 -6.90 4.39
CA ILE A 211 35.72 -7.26 5.27
C ILE A 211 35.58 -8.78 5.22
N ASP A 212 36.23 -9.47 6.15
CA ASP A 212 36.04 -10.91 6.29
C ASP A 212 34.60 -11.17 6.79
N ALA A 213 33.69 -11.50 5.88
CA ALA A 213 32.35 -11.98 6.23
C ALA A 213 32.42 -13.27 7.07
N TYR A 214 33.55 -13.97 7.04
CA TYR A 214 33.84 -15.11 7.88
C TYR A 214 34.60 -14.66 9.13
N GLN A 215 34.17 -15.12 10.30
CA GLN A 215 35.16 -15.54 11.30
C GLN A 215 34.94 -17.03 11.47
N ALA A 216 36.00 -17.80 11.76
CA ALA A 216 35.93 -19.26 11.88
C ALA A 216 34.90 -19.77 12.93
N ASN A 217 34.25 -18.86 13.65
CA ASN A 217 33.35 -19.09 14.76
C ASN A 217 31.93 -18.54 14.48
N ASP A 218 31.72 -17.84 13.36
CA ASP A 218 30.52 -17.02 13.09
C ASP A 218 29.79 -17.58 11.85
N THR A 219 29.02 -18.64 12.06
CA THR A 219 28.45 -19.46 10.98
C THR A 219 27.03 -19.06 10.58
N PHE A 220 26.40 -18.08 11.25
CA PHE A 220 24.95 -17.91 11.21
C PHE A 220 24.43 -16.67 10.46
N ASP A 221 25.20 -15.58 10.32
CA ASP A 221 24.75 -14.35 9.66
C ASP A 221 25.87 -13.69 8.84
N GLN A 222 26.22 -14.33 7.71
CA GLN A 222 27.31 -13.89 6.84
C GLN A 222 27.00 -12.56 6.11
N GLY A 223 25.72 -12.22 5.96
CA GLY A 223 25.27 -11.00 5.29
C GLY A 223 25.31 -9.75 6.18
N TYR A 224 25.31 -9.90 7.51
CA TYR A 224 25.21 -8.76 8.43
C TYR A 224 26.34 -7.74 8.28
N LYS A 225 27.60 -8.18 8.17
CA LYS A 225 28.73 -7.23 8.02
C LYS A 225 28.62 -6.38 6.74
N LEU A 226 28.16 -6.99 5.66
CA LEU A 226 27.91 -6.27 4.41
C LEU A 226 26.72 -5.34 4.55
N TYR A 227 25.61 -5.79 5.13
CA TYR A 227 24.48 -4.92 5.43
C TYR A 227 24.92 -3.70 6.24
N GLN A 228 25.67 -3.93 7.33
CA GLN A 228 26.17 -2.90 8.22
C GLN A 228 27.10 -1.90 7.50
N ALA A 229 28.00 -2.37 6.64
CA ALA A 229 28.88 -1.53 5.85
C ALA A 229 28.13 -0.67 4.81
N TYR A 230 26.97 -1.12 4.34
CA TYR A 230 26.19 -0.49 3.28
C TYR A 230 24.85 0.08 3.80
N PRO A 231 23.65 -0.54 3.63
CA PRO A 231 22.41 0.06 4.14
C PRO A 231 22.42 0.42 5.63
N GLY A 232 23.01 -0.42 6.48
CA GLY A 232 23.12 -0.20 7.93
C GLY A 232 23.93 1.05 8.29
N SER A 233 24.91 1.44 7.47
CA SER A 233 25.70 2.66 7.68
C SER A 233 24.83 3.93 7.68
N LEU A 234 23.69 3.90 6.95
CA LEU A 234 22.70 4.99 6.95
C LEU A 234 22.03 5.17 8.31
N ILE A 235 21.93 4.12 9.11
CA ILE A 235 21.38 4.14 10.47
C ILE A 235 22.48 4.47 11.48
N GLN A 236 23.67 3.90 11.33
CA GLN A 236 24.81 4.20 12.20
C GLN A 236 25.16 5.69 12.22
N ASP A 237 25.17 6.36 11.07
CA ASP A 237 25.37 7.81 10.99
C ASP A 237 24.31 8.59 11.78
N LYS A 238 23.04 8.13 11.75
CA LYS A 238 21.94 8.74 12.50
C LYS A 238 22.02 8.45 14.00
N ILE A 239 22.48 7.26 14.40
CA ILE A 239 22.76 6.91 15.79
C ILE A 239 23.86 7.81 16.35
N ALA A 240 24.96 7.98 15.62
CA ALA A 240 26.08 8.84 16.02
C ALA A 240 25.65 10.31 16.22
N LYS A 241 24.63 10.75 15.48
CA LYS A 241 24.00 12.08 15.59
C LYS A 241 22.92 12.17 16.67
N GLY A 242 22.57 11.07 17.34
CA GLY A 242 21.49 10.99 18.33
C GLY A 242 20.08 11.13 17.75
N LEU A 243 19.93 10.92 16.43
CA LEU A 243 18.64 11.00 15.72
C LEU A 243 17.87 9.68 15.75
N VAL A 244 18.59 8.56 15.91
CA VAL A 244 18.03 7.21 16.01
C VAL A 244 18.51 6.57 17.31
N ILE A 245 17.61 5.83 17.97
CA ILE A 245 17.91 5.06 19.17
C ILE A 245 17.66 3.58 18.86
N GLY A 246 18.71 2.78 18.98
CA GLY A 246 18.66 1.36 18.68
C GLY A 246 18.37 0.47 19.89
N TYR A 247 18.06 -0.78 19.61
CA TYR A 247 18.11 -1.87 20.59
C TYR A 247 19.58 -2.14 20.96
N PRO A 248 19.93 -2.20 22.26
CA PRO A 248 21.31 -2.35 22.69
C PRO A 248 22.05 -3.55 22.05
N GLY A 249 23.17 -3.28 21.39
CA GLY A 249 24.04 -4.27 20.75
C GLY A 249 23.73 -4.59 19.28
N ILE A 250 22.59 -4.14 18.75
CA ILE A 250 22.14 -4.33 17.35
C ILE A 250 21.39 -3.08 16.86
N GLU A 251 21.94 -1.91 17.20
CA GLU A 251 21.25 -0.63 17.08
C GLU A 251 20.88 -0.26 15.64
N ASP A 252 21.56 -0.80 14.63
CA ASP A 252 21.33 -0.62 13.21
C ASP A 252 20.32 -1.61 12.59
N LEU A 253 19.87 -2.60 13.37
CA LEU A 253 18.90 -3.62 12.95
C LEU A 253 17.52 -3.40 13.55
N VAL A 254 17.47 -3.06 14.84
CA VAL A 254 16.23 -2.79 15.57
C VAL A 254 16.35 -1.42 16.19
N TYR A 255 15.50 -0.48 15.79
CA TYR A 255 15.64 0.92 16.19
C TYR A 255 14.33 1.68 16.13
N TYR A 256 14.33 2.87 16.75
CA TYR A 256 13.26 3.84 16.59
C TYR A 256 13.79 5.26 16.43
N PHE A 257 12.95 6.12 15.86
CA PHE A 257 13.16 7.55 15.78
C PHE A 257 11.81 8.28 15.80
N VAL A 258 11.84 9.57 16.09
CA VAL A 258 10.65 10.42 16.07
C VAL A 258 10.87 11.51 15.02
N GLU A 259 9.94 11.62 14.09
CA GLU A 259 9.89 12.68 13.08
C GLU A 259 8.55 13.40 13.20
N GLY A 260 8.59 14.70 13.50
CA GLY A 260 7.40 15.46 13.89
C GLY A 260 6.62 14.80 15.04
N ASP A 261 5.34 14.51 14.80
CA ASP A 261 4.42 13.86 15.75
C ASP A 261 4.31 12.33 15.55
N THR A 262 5.28 11.72 14.87
CA THR A 262 5.25 10.29 14.51
C THR A 262 6.44 9.53 15.06
N LEU A 263 6.18 8.45 15.79
CA LEU A 263 7.17 7.46 16.17
C LEU A 263 7.28 6.40 15.08
N PHE A 264 8.50 6.18 14.58
CA PHE A 264 8.84 5.11 13.65
C PHE A 264 9.67 4.05 14.37
N ILE A 265 9.35 2.78 14.17
CA ILE A 265 10.08 1.64 14.74
C ILE A 265 10.42 0.67 13.61
N GLY A 266 11.71 0.50 13.33
CA GLY A 266 12.23 -0.50 12.40
C GLY A 266 12.53 -1.80 13.15
N LEU A 267 11.99 -2.92 12.68
CA LEU A 267 12.20 -4.24 13.28
C LEU A 267 12.91 -5.19 12.31
N ASP A 268 13.95 -5.83 12.83
CA ASP A 268 14.55 -7.03 12.28
C ASP A 268 14.00 -8.25 13.05
N TYR A 269 13.62 -9.32 12.37
CA TYR A 269 13.16 -10.56 12.99
C TYR A 269 14.24 -11.64 13.04
N TYR A 270 15.39 -11.41 12.43
CA TYR A 270 16.47 -12.35 12.20
C TYR A 270 17.71 -12.04 13.06
N PHE A 271 17.58 -11.24 14.12
CA PHE A 271 18.72 -10.86 14.96
C PHE A 271 19.01 -11.81 16.12
N SER A 272 18.10 -12.74 16.46
CA SER A 272 18.15 -13.42 17.77
C SER A 272 19.46 -14.20 18.01
N SER A 273 20.06 -14.75 16.94
CA SER A 273 21.36 -15.43 16.98
C SER A 273 22.52 -14.49 17.34
N LEU A 274 22.45 -13.21 16.94
CA LEU A 274 23.48 -12.20 17.24
C LEU A 274 23.50 -11.83 18.73
N ILE A 275 22.37 -11.94 19.41
CA ILE A 275 22.25 -11.60 20.83
C ILE A 275 22.48 -12.83 21.71
N ASN A 276 21.87 -13.98 21.37
CA ASN A 276 22.03 -15.19 22.15
C ASN A 276 21.65 -16.45 21.33
N ASN A 277 22.63 -17.30 21.05
CA ASN A 277 22.44 -18.60 20.38
C ASN A 277 21.49 -19.58 21.11
N SER A 278 21.19 -19.34 22.38
CA SER A 278 20.21 -20.12 23.16
C SER A 278 18.78 -19.57 23.06
N TYR A 279 18.60 -18.35 22.56
CA TYR A 279 17.28 -17.71 22.47
C TYR A 279 16.50 -18.26 21.28
N ARG A 280 15.29 -18.72 21.57
CA ARG A 280 14.37 -19.29 20.58
C ARG A 280 13.31 -18.25 20.25
N GLY A 281 13.67 -17.32 19.36
CA GLY A 281 12.75 -16.37 18.75
C GLY A 281 12.97 -14.90 19.13
N SER A 282 12.77 -14.02 18.15
CA SER A 282 12.98 -12.57 18.25
C SER A 282 11.91 -11.88 19.09
N TRP A 283 10.65 -12.33 19.05
CA TRP A 283 9.53 -11.68 19.75
C TRP A 283 9.64 -11.68 21.27
N THR A 284 10.23 -12.73 21.86
CA THR A 284 10.46 -12.79 23.31
C THR A 284 11.51 -11.78 23.78
N LEU A 285 12.49 -11.43 22.92
CA LEU A 285 13.45 -10.34 23.15
C LEU A 285 12.83 -8.96 22.87
N LEU A 286 12.08 -8.85 21.77
CA LEU A 286 11.51 -7.58 21.32
C LEU A 286 10.41 -7.06 22.24
N LYS A 287 9.56 -7.94 22.80
CA LYS A 287 8.36 -7.53 23.52
C LYS A 287 8.63 -6.52 24.65
N PRO A 288 9.56 -6.76 25.60
CA PRO A 288 9.83 -5.80 26.67
C PRO A 288 10.31 -4.45 26.14
N TRP A 289 11.24 -4.47 25.17
CA TRP A 289 11.76 -3.24 24.57
C TRP A 289 10.70 -2.46 23.79
N LEU A 290 9.87 -3.15 22.99
CA LEU A 290 8.75 -2.55 22.27
C LEU A 290 7.73 -1.91 23.22
N GLN A 291 7.43 -2.59 24.32
CA GLN A 291 6.54 -2.05 25.34
C GLN A 291 7.11 -0.75 25.93
N ASP A 292 8.37 -0.76 26.34
CA ASP A 292 9.04 0.43 26.90
C ASP A 292 9.04 1.60 25.89
N VAL A 293 9.37 1.35 24.63
CA VAL A 293 9.38 2.36 23.57
C VAL A 293 7.98 2.95 23.34
N LEU A 294 6.96 2.10 23.19
CA LEU A 294 5.59 2.57 22.95
C LEU A 294 5.02 3.32 24.15
N GLU A 295 5.27 2.84 25.37
CA GLU A 295 4.81 3.47 26.62
C GLU A 295 5.50 4.83 26.84
N LYS A 296 6.82 4.90 26.67
CA LYS A 296 7.60 6.15 26.75
C LYS A 296 7.07 7.24 25.84
N HIS A 297 6.60 6.88 24.65
CA HIS A 297 6.15 7.81 23.63
C HIS A 297 4.62 7.94 23.53
N THR A 298 3.85 7.35 24.45
CA THR A 298 2.37 7.36 24.38
C THR A 298 1.77 8.77 24.37
N HIS A 299 2.38 9.71 25.10
CA HIS A 299 1.87 11.08 25.19
C HIS A 299 2.66 12.09 24.34
N SER A 300 3.83 11.71 23.82
CA SER A 300 4.71 12.62 23.05
C SER A 300 4.45 12.58 21.55
N VAL A 301 3.82 11.53 21.03
CA VAL A 301 3.52 11.39 19.59
C VAL A 301 2.04 11.13 19.34
N LYS A 302 1.56 11.44 18.15
CA LYS A 302 0.19 11.18 17.69
C LYS A 302 0.11 9.87 16.92
N HIS A 303 1.15 9.55 16.16
CA HIS A 303 1.20 8.39 15.27
C HIS A 303 2.30 7.41 15.67
N ARG A 304 2.07 6.12 15.38
CA ARG A 304 3.08 5.07 15.52
C ARG A 304 3.09 4.21 14.27
N VAL A 305 4.25 4.13 13.65
CA VAL A 305 4.50 3.30 12.46
C VAL A 305 5.55 2.27 12.86
N VAL A 306 5.22 1.00 12.71
CA VAL A 306 6.16 -0.11 12.81
C VAL A 306 6.39 -0.61 11.39
N PHE A 307 7.65 -0.73 10.98
CA PHE A 307 8.01 -1.29 9.69
C PHE A 307 9.02 -2.41 9.86
N ALA A 308 8.80 -3.50 9.15
CA ALA A 308 9.57 -4.73 9.25
C ALA A 308 9.45 -5.50 7.94
N HIS A 309 10.26 -6.52 7.72
CA HIS A 309 10.18 -7.26 6.47
C HIS A 309 8.94 -8.16 6.37
N GLU A 310 8.73 -9.02 7.37
CA GLU A 310 7.68 -10.02 7.35
C GLU A 310 6.32 -9.45 7.77
N PRO A 311 5.22 -9.79 7.08
CA PRO A 311 3.87 -9.45 7.56
C PRO A 311 3.53 -10.20 8.86
N LEU A 312 2.66 -9.62 9.67
CA LEU A 312 2.05 -10.34 10.79
C LEU A 312 1.15 -11.47 10.29
N ALA A 313 0.35 -11.18 9.26
CA ALA A 313 -0.50 -12.14 8.56
C ALA A 313 -0.19 -12.18 7.04
N PRO A 314 0.50 -13.22 6.54
CA PRO A 314 0.93 -13.33 5.14
C PRO A 314 -0.23 -13.77 4.22
N LYS A 315 -0.01 -13.79 2.91
CA LYS A 315 -0.91 -14.38 1.89
C LYS A 315 -0.23 -15.42 1.00
N LYS A 316 1.10 -15.57 1.08
CA LYS A 316 1.96 -16.48 0.30
C LYS A 316 1.98 -17.93 0.84
N ARG A 317 2.44 -18.86 -0.01
CA ARG A 317 2.63 -20.33 0.10
C ARG A 317 3.82 -20.80 1.00
N PRO A 318 3.70 -21.91 1.76
CA PRO A 318 4.79 -22.86 2.05
C PRO A 318 5.23 -23.65 0.81
N LEU A 319 6.52 -23.70 0.51
CA LEU A 319 7.08 -24.61 -0.51
C LEU A 319 6.65 -26.06 -0.20
N THR A 320 5.88 -26.71 -1.10
CA THR A 320 5.43 -28.10 -0.91
C THR A 320 6.51 -29.13 -1.25
N GLY A 321 7.78 -28.81 -0.99
CA GLY A 321 8.92 -29.69 -1.22
C GLY A 321 9.60 -30.17 0.07
N SER A 322 9.39 -29.47 1.18
CA SER A 322 9.94 -29.82 2.48
C SER A 322 9.09 -30.90 3.15
N GLN A 323 9.47 -32.15 2.93
CA GLN A 323 8.96 -33.26 3.72
C GLN A 323 9.25 -33.00 5.21
N GLY A 324 8.22 -32.82 6.04
CA GLY A 324 8.44 -32.77 7.49
C GLY A 324 7.27 -32.28 8.35
N ILE A 325 6.44 -31.35 7.86
CA ILE A 325 5.35 -30.83 8.68
C ILE A 325 4.16 -31.78 8.59
N ASN A 326 3.95 -32.54 9.67
CA ASN A 326 2.81 -33.43 9.81
C ASN A 326 1.52 -32.59 9.94
N THR A 327 0.87 -32.32 8.80
CA THR A 327 -0.36 -31.53 8.68
C THR A 327 -1.57 -32.17 9.39
N ALA A 328 -1.42 -33.37 9.96
CA ALA A 328 -2.50 -34.08 10.64
C ALA A 328 -2.97 -33.42 11.95
N ASN A 329 -2.13 -32.58 12.57
CA ASN A 329 -2.44 -31.94 13.86
C ASN A 329 -2.34 -30.40 13.82
N ALA A 330 -2.16 -29.78 12.66
CA ALA A 330 -2.13 -28.32 12.55
C ALA A 330 -3.54 -27.76 12.77
N PRO A 331 -3.79 -26.97 13.83
CA PRO A 331 -5.07 -26.29 13.99
C PRO A 331 -5.24 -25.32 12.83
N THR A 332 -6.16 -25.67 11.93
CA THR A 332 -6.74 -24.82 10.87
C THR A 332 -5.77 -24.24 9.84
N GLU A 333 -6.21 -24.25 8.58
CA GLU A 333 -5.60 -23.53 7.47
C GLU A 333 -5.23 -22.09 7.93
N ASN A 334 -3.96 -21.71 7.79
CA ASN A 334 -3.38 -20.34 7.91
C ASN A 334 -2.37 -20.07 9.06
N LEU A 335 -2.06 -21.00 9.97
CA LEU A 335 -1.15 -20.67 11.10
C LEU A 335 0.09 -21.55 11.28
N PHE A 336 0.21 -22.70 10.61
CA PHE A 336 1.31 -23.65 10.82
C PHE A 336 1.80 -24.24 9.49
N GLY A 337 3.03 -23.88 9.10
CA GLY A 337 3.67 -24.26 7.83
C GLY A 337 4.93 -23.43 7.56
N LEU A 338 5.79 -23.81 6.62
CA LEU A 338 6.82 -22.88 6.17
C LEU A 338 6.15 -21.59 5.66
N ASP A 339 6.54 -20.41 6.16
CA ASP A 339 6.04 -19.08 5.77
C ASP A 339 4.76 -18.70 6.56
N ILE A 340 4.80 -18.89 7.89
CA ILE A 340 3.68 -18.65 8.82
C ILE A 340 3.39 -17.16 9.12
N GLY A 341 4.25 -16.24 8.66
CA GLY A 341 4.28 -14.85 9.09
C GLY A 341 4.41 -14.67 10.61
N GLN A 342 4.47 -13.43 11.08
CA GLN A 342 4.87 -13.15 12.46
C GLN A 342 3.86 -13.64 13.52
N ILE A 343 2.56 -13.73 13.22
CA ILE A 343 1.59 -14.29 14.17
C ILE A 343 1.85 -15.77 14.42
N GLY A 344 2.14 -16.56 13.38
CA GLY A 344 2.48 -17.97 13.58
C GLY A 344 3.80 -18.13 14.34
N TYR A 345 4.80 -17.27 14.09
CA TYR A 345 6.06 -17.27 14.85
C TYR A 345 5.86 -16.94 16.33
N MET A 346 4.94 -16.03 16.65
CA MET A 346 4.56 -15.76 18.05
C MET A 346 3.94 -17.01 18.69
N HIS A 347 3.05 -17.73 17.98
CA HIS A 347 2.46 -18.98 18.50
C HIS A 347 3.49 -20.08 18.74
N MET A 348 4.50 -20.20 17.88
CA MET A 348 5.61 -21.14 18.11
C MET A 348 6.37 -20.85 19.40
N GLN A 349 6.38 -19.59 19.84
CA GLN A 349 7.06 -19.14 21.06
C GLN A 349 6.18 -19.20 22.32
N GLU A 350 4.89 -19.53 22.20
CA GLU A 350 3.97 -19.55 23.36
C GLU A 350 4.30 -20.63 24.39
N ALA A 351 5.00 -21.70 23.99
CA ALA A 351 5.49 -22.71 24.93
C ALA A 351 6.52 -22.15 25.93
N ILE A 352 7.27 -21.11 25.54
CA ILE A 352 8.31 -20.47 26.35
C ILE A 352 7.79 -19.15 26.95
N ALA A 353 6.92 -18.44 26.23
CA ALA A 353 6.28 -17.20 26.68
C ALA A 353 4.76 -17.28 26.50
N PRO A 354 4.01 -17.80 27.50
CA PRO A 354 2.56 -17.93 27.41
C PRO A 354 1.87 -16.61 27.09
N ASN A 355 0.87 -16.64 26.20
CA ASN A 355 0.08 -15.49 25.71
C ASN A 355 0.87 -14.45 24.87
N LEU A 356 2.07 -14.78 24.39
CA LEU A 356 2.90 -13.86 23.62
C LEU A 356 2.15 -13.18 22.46
N THR A 357 1.42 -13.97 21.66
CA THR A 357 0.66 -13.45 20.51
C THR A 357 -0.39 -12.44 20.95
N GLN A 358 -1.24 -12.82 21.92
CA GLN A 358 -2.29 -11.95 22.43
C GLN A 358 -1.72 -10.65 23.01
N ASP A 359 -0.61 -10.73 23.74
CA ASP A 359 0.03 -9.58 24.38
C ASP A 359 0.58 -8.59 23.36
N ILE A 360 1.31 -9.06 22.33
CA ILE A 360 1.86 -8.20 21.28
C ILE A 360 0.74 -7.56 20.45
N LEU A 361 -0.23 -8.35 20.00
CA LEU A 361 -1.35 -7.82 19.21
C LEU A 361 -2.19 -6.82 20.01
N SER A 362 -2.37 -7.04 21.31
CA SER A 362 -3.05 -6.10 22.20
C SER A 362 -2.24 -4.83 22.44
N LEU A 363 -0.91 -4.94 22.55
CA LEU A 363 -0.02 -3.79 22.65
C LEU A 363 -0.11 -2.91 21.39
N PHE A 364 0.00 -3.50 20.20
CA PHE A 364 -0.11 -2.76 18.94
C PHE A 364 -1.50 -2.14 18.76
N ALA A 365 -2.57 -2.86 19.11
CA ALA A 365 -3.92 -2.33 19.09
C ALA A 365 -4.11 -1.15 20.07
N LYS A 366 -3.61 -1.27 21.31
CA LYS A 366 -3.68 -0.21 22.33
C LYS A 366 -3.02 1.08 21.85
N HIS A 367 -1.91 0.97 21.13
CA HIS A 367 -1.18 2.11 20.59
C HIS A 367 -1.58 2.48 19.15
N GLN A 368 -2.58 1.83 18.56
CA GLN A 368 -3.06 2.08 17.18
C GLN A 368 -1.91 2.08 16.15
N VAL A 369 -1.04 1.08 16.22
CA VAL A 369 0.13 0.95 15.33
C VAL A 369 -0.30 0.79 13.86
N MET A 370 0.36 1.49 12.95
CA MET A 370 0.37 1.13 11.53
C MET A 370 1.57 0.22 11.28
N TYR A 371 1.31 -1.05 10.94
CA TYR A 371 2.34 -2.03 10.63
C TYR A 371 2.55 -2.15 9.12
N LEU A 372 3.78 -1.94 8.67
CA LEU A 372 4.17 -1.89 7.26
C LEU A 372 5.17 -3.01 6.97
N SER A 373 4.96 -3.77 5.89
CA SER A 373 5.83 -4.89 5.54
C SER A 373 5.96 -5.18 4.06
N GLY A 374 6.99 -5.95 3.70
CA GLY A 374 7.23 -6.53 2.38
C GLY A 374 6.94 -8.02 2.38
N HIS A 375 7.94 -8.81 1.97
CA HIS A 375 8.04 -10.29 1.90
C HIS A 375 7.09 -10.99 0.93
N ASP A 376 5.88 -10.47 0.81
CA ASP A 376 4.76 -11.13 0.15
C ASP A 376 4.57 -10.72 -1.32
N HIS A 377 5.35 -9.74 -1.82
CA HIS A 377 5.44 -9.34 -3.23
C HIS A 377 4.09 -8.98 -3.86
N GLN A 378 3.24 -8.34 -3.07
CA GLN A 378 1.89 -7.96 -3.44
C GLN A 378 1.46 -6.79 -2.57
N TYR A 379 0.37 -6.13 -2.96
CA TYR A 379 -0.27 -5.16 -2.08
C TYR A 379 -1.40 -5.82 -1.28
N SER A 380 -1.43 -5.59 0.03
CA SER A 380 -2.62 -5.92 0.83
C SER A 380 -2.77 -4.97 2.00
N ARG A 381 -4.00 -4.54 2.27
CA ARG A 381 -4.36 -3.80 3.48
C ARG A 381 -5.39 -4.58 4.28
N SER A 382 -5.15 -4.72 5.57
CA SER A 382 -6.02 -5.42 6.50
C SER A 382 -6.03 -4.76 7.88
N LEU A 383 -7.03 -5.13 8.67
CA LEU A 383 -7.02 -4.90 10.12
C LEU A 383 -6.57 -6.17 10.82
N ILE A 384 -5.59 -6.03 11.71
CA ILE A 384 -5.14 -7.09 12.60
C ILE A 384 -5.82 -6.94 13.96
N ARG A 385 -6.19 -8.08 14.55
CA ARG A 385 -6.87 -8.16 15.84
C ARG A 385 -6.30 -9.29 16.67
N ALA A 386 -6.29 -9.10 17.99
CA ALA A 386 -5.79 -10.12 18.90
C ALA A 386 -6.69 -11.37 18.98
N ASN A 387 -7.99 -11.24 18.67
CA ASN A 387 -8.91 -12.37 18.54
C ASN A 387 -10.14 -12.00 17.69
N SER A 388 -10.92 -13.01 17.33
CA SER A 388 -12.05 -12.90 16.38
C SER A 388 -13.20 -11.98 16.83
N ASN A 389 -13.33 -11.72 18.12
CA ASN A 389 -14.39 -10.90 18.73
C ASN A 389 -13.94 -9.49 19.09
N ALA A 390 -12.68 -9.13 18.83
CA ALA A 390 -12.17 -7.80 19.14
C ALA A 390 -13.04 -6.72 18.46
N PRO A 391 -13.45 -5.65 19.18
CA PRO A 391 -14.13 -4.53 18.56
C PRO A 391 -13.17 -3.79 17.61
N VAL A 392 -13.69 -3.11 16.59
CA VAL A 392 -12.88 -2.41 15.57
C VAL A 392 -11.86 -1.44 16.17
N LYS A 393 -12.21 -0.76 17.27
CA LYS A 393 -11.31 0.14 18.02
C LYS A 393 -10.09 -0.55 18.66
N ASN A 394 -10.14 -1.87 18.83
CA ASN A 394 -9.04 -2.69 19.36
C ASN A 394 -8.35 -3.46 18.22
N MET A 395 -8.47 -2.97 16.99
CA MET A 395 -7.73 -3.46 15.83
C MET A 395 -6.74 -2.40 15.37
N PHE A 396 -5.75 -2.81 14.59
CA PHE A 396 -4.73 -1.92 14.02
C PHE A 396 -4.45 -2.29 12.57
N THR A 397 -3.84 -1.39 11.80
CA THR A 397 -3.68 -1.57 10.36
C THR A 397 -2.40 -2.31 10.03
N GLN A 398 -2.49 -3.35 9.19
CA GLN A 398 -1.34 -3.92 8.49
C GLN A 398 -1.41 -3.54 7.01
N ILE A 399 -0.27 -3.20 6.42
CA ILE A 399 -0.12 -3.05 4.97
C ILE A 399 1.11 -3.84 4.51
N ILE A 400 0.89 -4.76 3.57
CA ILE A 400 1.93 -5.31 2.71
C ILE A 400 2.07 -4.35 1.54
N THR A 401 3.25 -3.76 1.37
CA THR A 401 3.39 -2.43 0.74
C THR A 401 3.50 -2.46 -0.77
N GLY A 402 3.62 -3.62 -1.40
CA GLY A 402 3.63 -3.76 -2.85
C GLY A 402 4.73 -4.69 -3.33
N ASN A 403 5.32 -4.34 -4.48
CA ASN A 403 6.37 -5.13 -5.09
C ASN A 403 7.26 -4.27 -6.00
N ALA A 404 8.57 -4.34 -5.81
CA ALA A 404 9.59 -3.78 -6.69
C ALA A 404 10.57 -4.86 -7.20
N SER A 405 10.23 -6.14 -6.97
CA SER A 405 11.06 -7.30 -7.26
C SER A 405 10.64 -7.99 -8.55
N TRP A 406 11.46 -8.92 -9.03
CA TRP A 406 11.09 -9.80 -10.14
C TRP A 406 10.11 -10.92 -9.72
N LYS A 407 10.20 -11.37 -8.48
CA LYS A 407 9.33 -12.41 -7.90
C LYS A 407 7.93 -11.85 -7.66
N ALA A 408 6.89 -12.67 -7.81
CA ALA A 408 5.55 -12.35 -7.33
C ALA A 408 4.80 -13.60 -6.92
N TYR A 409 3.88 -13.46 -5.95
CA TYR A 409 3.22 -14.61 -5.34
C TYR A 409 1.70 -14.58 -5.50
N GLU A 410 1.16 -15.76 -5.79
CA GLU A 410 -0.28 -15.98 -5.83
C GLU A 410 -0.87 -15.93 -4.43
N ASN A 411 -2.12 -15.48 -4.30
CA ASN A 411 -2.87 -15.57 -3.06
C ASN A 411 -3.32 -17.01 -2.80
N ARG A 412 -2.89 -17.58 -1.67
CA ARG A 412 -3.19 -18.97 -1.31
C ARG A 412 -3.98 -19.15 -0.03
N PHE A 413 -3.74 -18.33 0.98
CA PHE A 413 -4.37 -18.48 2.30
C PHE A 413 -5.46 -17.44 2.59
N GLY A 414 -5.56 -16.39 1.78
CA GLY A 414 -6.51 -15.31 2.01
C GLY A 414 -6.29 -14.63 3.35
N PHE A 415 -7.37 -14.35 4.07
CA PHE A 415 -7.33 -13.63 5.34
C PHE A 415 -7.63 -14.57 6.50
N SER A 416 -6.83 -14.50 7.57
CA SER A 416 -7.08 -15.28 8.79
C SER A 416 -8.43 -14.88 9.42
N PRO A 417 -9.40 -15.80 9.54
CA PRO A 417 -10.69 -15.48 10.16
C PRO A 417 -10.57 -15.14 11.64
N GLU A 418 -9.48 -15.52 12.30
CA GLU A 418 -9.26 -15.23 13.72
C GLU A 418 -8.59 -13.86 13.90
N TYR A 419 -7.49 -13.62 13.19
CA TYR A 419 -6.60 -12.48 13.46
C TYR A 419 -6.70 -11.35 12.45
N GLU A 420 -7.47 -11.50 11.36
CA GLU A 420 -7.39 -10.57 10.24
C GLU A 420 -8.76 -10.23 9.61
N VAL A 421 -8.90 -8.99 9.17
CA VAL A 421 -10.01 -8.52 8.33
C VAL A 421 -9.43 -7.90 7.06
N GLY A 422 -9.61 -8.58 5.92
CA GLY A 422 -9.16 -8.09 4.62
C GLY A 422 -9.98 -6.92 4.09
N LEU A 423 -9.28 -5.87 3.65
CA LEU A 423 -9.88 -4.63 3.13
C LEU A 423 -9.52 -4.38 1.67
N ALA A 424 -8.25 -4.56 1.31
CA ALA A 424 -7.77 -4.42 -0.05
C ALA A 424 -6.69 -5.46 -0.36
N GLN A 425 -6.63 -5.91 -1.61
CA GLN A 425 -5.58 -6.80 -2.08
C GLN A 425 -5.36 -6.61 -3.59
N HIS A 426 -4.11 -6.61 -4.01
CA HIS A 426 -3.71 -6.63 -5.40
C HIS A 426 -2.47 -7.51 -5.54
N ASN A 427 -2.61 -8.64 -6.25
CA ASN A 427 -1.50 -9.53 -6.53
C ASN A 427 -0.96 -9.19 -7.92
N PHE A 428 0.36 -9.19 -8.06
CA PHE A 428 1.02 -8.75 -9.26
C PHE A 428 1.72 -9.93 -9.94
N VAL A 429 1.00 -11.02 -10.19
CA VAL A 429 1.60 -12.27 -10.67
C VAL A 429 1.18 -12.55 -12.10
N ASP A 430 2.15 -12.91 -12.94
CA ASP A 430 1.88 -13.47 -14.25
C ASP A 430 1.81 -15.02 -14.23
N GLU A 431 1.64 -15.62 -15.41
CA GLU A 431 1.53 -17.09 -15.54
C GLU A 431 2.81 -17.87 -15.16
N HIS A 432 3.95 -17.17 -15.02
CA HIS A 432 5.26 -17.75 -14.70
C HIS A 432 5.75 -17.35 -13.29
N HIS A 433 4.85 -16.87 -12.42
CA HIS A 433 5.19 -16.38 -11.08
C HIS A 433 6.18 -15.20 -11.08
N ARG A 434 6.15 -14.39 -12.14
CA ARG A 434 6.93 -13.15 -12.28
C ARG A 434 6.05 -11.96 -11.97
N THR A 435 6.69 -10.85 -11.64
CA THR A 435 5.97 -9.60 -11.41
C THR A 435 5.28 -9.11 -12.68
N SER A 436 3.98 -8.84 -12.57
CA SER A 436 3.15 -8.26 -13.63
C SER A 436 2.81 -6.80 -13.37
N SER A 437 3.24 -6.24 -12.23
CA SER A 437 3.10 -4.82 -11.92
C SER A 437 4.09 -4.40 -10.84
N LEU A 438 4.50 -3.14 -10.89
CA LEU A 438 5.20 -2.45 -9.82
C LEU A 438 4.18 -1.86 -8.87
N SER A 439 4.46 -1.84 -7.57
CA SER A 439 3.61 -1.16 -6.61
C SER A 439 4.37 -0.76 -5.35
N PHE A 440 4.00 0.37 -4.78
CA PHE A 440 4.51 0.87 -3.51
C PHE A 440 3.45 1.76 -2.85
N ILE A 441 3.67 2.17 -1.59
CA ILE A 441 2.75 3.09 -0.92
C ILE A 441 3.40 4.43 -0.59
N ILE A 442 2.56 5.47 -0.57
CA ILE A 442 2.85 6.76 0.04
C ILE A 442 1.84 6.99 1.17
N VAL A 443 2.35 7.48 2.30
CA VAL A 443 1.56 7.87 3.46
C VAL A 443 1.78 9.35 3.74
N GLU A 444 0.69 10.10 3.79
CA GLU A 444 0.66 11.52 4.17
C GLU A 444 0.02 11.63 5.56
N MET A 445 0.67 12.35 6.47
CA MET A 445 0.25 12.49 7.86
C MET A 445 0.30 13.95 8.30
N SER A 446 -0.74 14.36 9.03
CA SER A 446 -0.78 15.63 9.77
C SER A 446 -0.86 15.32 11.26
N SER A 447 -1.11 16.29 12.14
CA SER A 447 -1.25 16.01 13.58
C SER A 447 -2.42 15.05 13.91
N ARG A 448 -3.39 14.94 12.98
CA ARG A 448 -4.63 14.20 13.18
C ARG A 448 -5.05 13.34 12.00
N GLU A 449 -4.70 13.69 10.76
CA GLU A 449 -5.15 12.99 9.56
C GLU A 449 -4.07 12.05 9.01
N ILE A 450 -4.51 10.94 8.43
CA ILE A 450 -3.68 9.97 7.72
C ILE A 450 -4.32 9.72 6.36
N ARG A 451 -3.52 9.80 5.30
CA ARG A 451 -3.88 9.36 3.96
C ARG A 451 -2.87 8.34 3.45
N ILE A 452 -3.35 7.20 3.01
CA ILE A 452 -2.57 6.13 2.40
C ILE A 452 -2.95 6.06 0.93
N THR A 453 -1.96 6.02 0.05
CA THR A 453 -2.14 5.80 -1.39
C THR A 453 -1.24 4.65 -1.83
N ASN A 454 -1.84 3.58 -2.37
CA ASN A 454 -1.11 2.62 -3.18
C ASN A 454 -0.93 3.17 -4.59
N TRP A 455 0.32 3.26 -5.03
CA TRP A 455 0.67 3.51 -6.41
C TRP A 455 1.00 2.18 -7.08
N TYR A 456 0.54 1.99 -8.31
CA TYR A 456 0.91 0.83 -9.10
C TYR A 456 1.07 1.15 -10.58
N HIS A 457 1.83 0.29 -11.26
CA HIS A 457 2.05 0.35 -12.69
C HIS A 457 2.13 -1.07 -13.28
N PRO A 458 1.25 -1.47 -14.21
CA PRO A 458 1.33 -2.76 -14.89
C PRO A 458 2.59 -2.89 -15.76
N ILE A 459 3.27 -4.02 -15.70
CA ILE A 459 4.44 -4.31 -16.55
C ILE A 459 4.28 -5.65 -17.26
N SER A 460 4.96 -5.81 -18.39
CA SER A 460 4.92 -7.03 -19.19
C SER A 460 6.30 -7.41 -19.73
N PHE A 461 7.34 -7.13 -18.95
CA PHE A 461 8.72 -7.40 -19.34
C PHE A 461 9.01 -8.90 -19.30
N SER A 462 9.71 -9.39 -20.31
CA SER A 462 10.22 -10.77 -20.33
C SER A 462 11.61 -10.86 -19.69
N PRO A 463 12.06 -12.06 -19.27
CA PRO A 463 13.46 -12.29 -18.91
C PRO A 463 14.42 -11.82 -20.00
N ASP A 464 14.03 -11.98 -21.28
CA ASP A 464 14.82 -11.52 -22.42
C ASP A 464 14.93 -9.99 -22.44
N ASP A 465 13.86 -9.26 -22.12
CA ASP A 465 13.92 -7.80 -22.06
C ASP A 465 14.89 -7.32 -20.97
N MET A 466 14.80 -7.91 -19.78
CA MET A 466 15.67 -7.59 -18.64
C MET A 466 17.14 -7.91 -18.93
N THR A 467 17.41 -8.95 -19.72
CA THR A 467 18.78 -9.34 -20.11
C THR A 467 19.31 -8.55 -21.30
N GLN A 468 18.46 -8.14 -22.25
CA GLN A 468 18.87 -7.45 -23.47
C GLN A 468 19.18 -5.96 -23.29
N GLY A 469 19.14 -5.42 -22.07
CA GLY A 469 19.50 -4.02 -21.78
C GLY A 469 18.31 -3.06 -21.65
N LEU A 470 17.11 -3.58 -21.33
CA LEU A 470 16.03 -2.76 -20.80
C LEU A 470 16.56 -1.95 -19.61
N HIS A 471 16.30 -0.64 -19.61
CA HIS A 471 16.68 0.23 -18.50
C HIS A 471 15.68 1.37 -18.36
N TRP A 472 15.74 2.03 -17.20
CA TRP A 472 14.94 3.20 -16.90
C TRP A 472 15.71 4.49 -17.22
N GLU A 473 15.12 5.37 -18.01
CA GLU A 473 15.66 6.70 -18.30
C GLU A 473 14.99 7.73 -17.38
N SER A 474 15.69 8.09 -16.30
CA SER A 474 15.14 8.97 -15.25
C SER A 474 14.77 10.38 -15.75
N GLU A 475 15.49 10.90 -16.75
CA GLU A 475 15.26 12.25 -17.30
C GLU A 475 13.87 12.40 -17.92
N ASN A 476 13.41 11.38 -18.63
CA ASN A 476 12.12 11.38 -19.33
C ASN A 476 11.06 10.50 -18.63
N GLN A 477 11.42 9.86 -17.52
CA GLN A 477 10.56 8.93 -16.78
C GLN A 477 9.93 7.85 -17.66
N GLN A 478 10.76 7.18 -18.46
CA GLN A 478 10.33 6.15 -19.39
C GLN A 478 11.31 4.97 -19.40
N TRP A 479 10.82 3.79 -19.77
CA TRP A 479 11.70 2.67 -20.08
C TRP A 479 12.20 2.76 -21.52
N LEU A 480 13.47 2.41 -21.72
CA LEU A 480 14.07 2.21 -23.03
C LEU A 480 14.25 0.71 -23.25
N LYS A 481 13.38 0.14 -24.09
CA LYS A 481 13.40 -1.26 -24.49
C LYS A 481 14.14 -1.41 -25.82
N PRO A 482 15.23 -2.18 -25.89
CA PRO A 482 15.91 -2.43 -27.15
C PRO A 482 15.08 -3.35 -28.04
N THR A 483 15.05 -3.05 -29.34
CA THR A 483 14.42 -3.87 -30.37
C THR A 483 15.40 -4.04 -31.54
N LEU A 484 15.54 -5.27 -32.03
CA LEU A 484 16.44 -5.55 -33.16
C LEU A 484 15.66 -5.48 -34.47
N ASP A 485 16.03 -4.54 -35.34
CA ASP A 485 15.62 -4.59 -36.74
C ASP A 485 16.46 -5.64 -37.47
N LYS A 486 15.86 -6.81 -37.68
CA LYS A 486 16.50 -7.96 -38.36
C LYS A 486 16.88 -7.67 -39.81
N ALA A 487 16.26 -6.69 -40.48
CA ALA A 487 16.57 -6.37 -41.86
C ALA A 487 17.83 -5.50 -41.98
N SER A 488 18.05 -4.61 -41.00
CA SER A 488 19.19 -3.70 -41.00
C SER A 488 20.30 -4.05 -40.01
N ASN A 489 20.09 -5.06 -39.15
CA ASN A 489 20.94 -5.40 -38.00
C ASN A 489 21.21 -4.18 -37.09
N LYS A 490 20.24 -3.27 -36.97
CA LYS A 490 20.34 -2.10 -36.09
C LYS A 490 19.45 -2.26 -34.86
N VAL A 491 19.93 -1.74 -33.74
CA VAL A 491 19.14 -1.60 -32.51
C VAL A 491 18.32 -0.33 -32.61
N ASN A 492 17.01 -0.48 -32.49
CA ASN A 492 16.08 0.62 -32.28
C ASN A 492 15.61 0.59 -30.83
N TRP A 493 15.35 1.76 -30.25
CA TRP A 493 14.86 1.89 -28.88
C TRP A 493 13.38 2.18 -28.89
N GLN A 494 12.59 1.26 -28.33
CA GLN A 494 11.20 1.49 -28.03
C GLN A 494 11.11 2.21 -26.69
N ARG A 495 10.48 3.39 -26.69
CA ARG A 495 10.13 4.12 -25.47
C ARG A 495 8.82 3.60 -24.93
N LEU A 496 8.77 3.34 -23.62
CA LEU A 496 7.57 2.93 -22.90
C LEU A 496 7.36 3.89 -21.74
N ASP A 497 6.25 4.62 -21.77
CA ASP A 497 5.95 5.63 -20.75
C ASP A 497 5.46 4.97 -19.45
N ALA A 498 5.87 5.54 -18.31
CA ALA A 498 5.29 5.17 -17.03
C ALA A 498 3.95 5.87 -16.78
N ASN A 499 2.88 5.08 -16.74
CA ASN A 499 1.53 5.51 -16.40
C ASN A 499 1.15 5.02 -15.00
N TRP A 500 1.64 5.71 -13.98
CA TRP A 500 1.32 5.41 -12.58
C TRP A 500 -0.16 5.62 -12.28
N GLN A 501 -0.77 4.63 -11.62
CA GLN A 501 -2.18 4.65 -11.21
C GLN A 501 -2.29 4.59 -9.70
N LYS A 502 -3.31 5.26 -9.16
CA LYS A 502 -3.69 5.11 -7.75
C LYS A 502 -4.60 3.89 -7.63
N GLY A 503 -4.17 2.89 -6.85
CA GLY A 503 -4.96 1.72 -6.50
C GLY A 503 -5.87 2.04 -5.32
N ASP A 504 -5.58 1.44 -4.17
CA ASP A 504 -6.28 1.71 -2.92
C ASP A 504 -5.88 3.07 -2.34
N VAL A 505 -6.87 3.90 -2.00
CA VAL A 505 -6.70 5.20 -1.35
C VAL A 505 -7.58 5.24 -0.11
N TYR A 506 -7.00 5.58 1.03
CA TYR A 506 -7.74 5.60 2.28
C TYR A 506 -7.33 6.78 3.17
N HIS A 507 -8.29 7.62 3.53
CA HIS A 507 -8.06 8.87 4.27
C HIS A 507 -8.98 8.96 5.49
N TYR A 508 -8.41 9.14 6.68
CA TYR A 508 -9.17 9.21 7.93
C TYR A 508 -8.44 10.03 8.99
N ALA A 509 -9.17 10.47 10.02
CA ALA A 509 -8.58 11.02 11.24
C ALA A 509 -8.29 9.92 12.27
N ILE A 510 -7.23 10.07 13.08
CA ILE A 510 -6.84 9.07 14.10
C ILE A 510 -7.93 8.79 15.13
N ASP A 511 -8.80 9.76 15.39
CA ASP A 511 -9.94 9.68 16.30
C ASP A 511 -11.27 9.39 15.58
N ALA A 512 -11.22 8.98 14.31
CA ALA A 512 -12.41 8.62 13.56
C ALA A 512 -13.15 7.42 14.17
N ASP A 513 -14.48 7.50 14.16
CA ASP A 513 -15.32 6.35 14.44
C ASP A 513 -15.24 5.38 13.26
N LYS A 514 -14.99 4.10 13.53
CA LYS A 514 -14.72 3.07 12.51
C LYS A 514 -15.74 1.93 12.55
N ARG A 515 -16.15 1.45 11.38
CA ARG A 515 -17.00 0.26 11.22
C ARG A 515 -16.52 -0.60 10.06
N ILE A 516 -16.47 -1.91 10.29
CA ILE A 516 -16.30 -2.89 9.21
C ILE A 516 -17.66 -3.15 8.58
N VAL A 517 -17.76 -3.00 7.26
CA VAL A 517 -18.96 -3.32 6.47
C VAL A 517 -18.64 -4.52 5.59
N LYS A 518 -19.21 -5.66 5.95
CA LYS A 518 -19.02 -6.91 5.20
C LYS A 518 -19.78 -6.88 3.88
N PRO A 519 -19.37 -7.69 2.90
CA PRO A 519 -20.15 -7.95 1.69
C PRO A 519 -21.62 -8.24 1.99
N ARG A 520 -22.52 -7.53 1.31
CA ARG A 520 -23.98 -7.58 1.46
C ARG A 520 -24.50 -7.20 2.85
N GLN A 521 -23.70 -6.49 3.64
CA GLN A 521 -24.13 -5.91 4.91
C GLN A 521 -24.60 -4.47 4.70
N ASN A 522 -25.58 -4.04 5.50
CA ASN A 522 -25.96 -2.63 5.54
C ASN A 522 -24.81 -1.77 6.08
N TYR A 523 -24.73 -0.53 5.61
CA TYR A 523 -23.79 0.44 6.16
C TYR A 523 -24.19 0.86 7.56
N TRP A 524 -25.49 1.00 7.89
CA TRP A 524 -26.05 1.64 9.10
C TRP A 524 -25.01 2.59 9.75
N PHE A 525 -24.73 2.64 11.05
CA PHE A 525 -23.65 3.47 11.63
C PHE A 525 -24.08 4.91 11.93
N THR A 526 -23.72 5.33 13.14
CA THR A 526 -24.04 6.63 13.70
C THR A 526 -22.84 7.09 14.49
N SER A 527 -22.54 8.37 14.41
CA SER A 527 -21.43 9.00 15.10
C SER A 527 -21.82 10.43 15.45
N GLU A 528 -21.21 10.96 16.50
CA GLU A 528 -21.45 12.32 16.99
C GLU A 528 -20.15 13.12 16.97
N ALA A 529 -20.25 14.40 16.64
CA ALA A 529 -19.15 15.33 16.77
C ALA A 529 -18.66 15.39 18.23
N PRO A 530 -17.36 15.58 18.47
CA PRO A 530 -16.82 15.74 19.82
C PRO A 530 -17.55 16.81 20.63
N LYS A 531 -17.80 16.55 21.92
CA LYS A 531 -18.41 17.50 22.86
C LYS A 531 -17.39 18.52 23.38
N LYS A 532 -16.85 19.33 22.46
CA LYS A 532 -15.87 20.40 22.73
C LYS A 532 -16.46 21.75 22.31
N SER A 533 -15.95 22.84 22.87
CA SER A 533 -16.50 24.19 22.68
C SER A 533 -16.42 24.71 21.25
N ASP A 534 -15.50 24.18 20.45
CA ASP A 534 -15.30 24.52 19.03
C ASP A 534 -16.19 23.72 18.07
N TYR A 535 -16.89 22.69 18.56
CA TYR A 535 -17.83 21.90 17.77
C TYR A 535 -19.27 22.33 18.05
N LEU A 536 -20.11 22.28 17.02
CA LEU A 536 -21.54 22.60 17.12
C LEU A 536 -22.34 21.47 17.77
N GLY A 537 -21.79 20.24 17.81
CA GLY A 537 -22.41 19.06 18.41
C GLY A 537 -23.30 18.28 17.44
N SER A 538 -22.98 18.36 16.14
CA SER A 538 -23.71 17.68 15.07
C SER A 538 -23.63 16.17 15.21
N THR A 539 -24.64 15.47 14.70
CA THR A 539 -24.60 14.01 14.60
C THR A 539 -24.81 13.57 13.17
N ALA A 540 -24.17 12.48 12.77
CA ALA A 540 -24.33 11.90 11.45
C ALA A 540 -24.68 10.42 11.56
N ALA A 541 -25.51 9.95 10.64
CA ALA A 541 -25.86 8.55 10.50
C ALA A 541 -25.99 8.16 9.04
N ILE A 542 -25.62 6.94 8.69
CA ILE A 542 -26.10 6.30 7.47
C ILE A 542 -27.33 5.46 7.85
N TYR A 543 -28.47 5.75 7.24
CA TYR A 543 -29.73 5.03 7.51
C TYR A 543 -29.96 3.84 6.59
N ASP A 544 -29.45 3.91 5.37
CA ASP A 544 -29.68 2.89 4.35
C ASP A 544 -28.50 2.82 3.35
N GLY A 545 -28.43 1.70 2.65
CA GLY A 545 -27.35 1.33 1.74
C GLY A 545 -26.69 0.02 2.16
N TYR A 546 -26.19 -0.74 1.18
CA TYR A 546 -25.55 -2.03 1.37
C TYR A 546 -24.25 -2.09 0.58
N ASN A 547 -23.23 -2.77 1.11
CA ASN A 547 -22.01 -3.08 0.38
C ASN A 547 -22.34 -4.17 -0.67
N LEU A 548 -22.67 -3.75 -1.88
CA LEU A 548 -23.02 -4.60 -3.02
C LEU A 548 -21.86 -4.69 -4.01
N THR A 549 -21.02 -3.66 -4.05
CA THR A 549 -19.85 -3.55 -4.90
C THR A 549 -18.60 -3.86 -4.09
N PHE A 550 -18.27 -5.15 -3.98
CA PHE A 550 -17.05 -5.60 -3.32
C PHE A 550 -16.20 -6.47 -4.25
N ASN A 551 -14.90 -6.27 -4.15
CA ASN A 551 -13.90 -7.07 -4.81
C ASN A 551 -13.83 -8.47 -4.16
N THR A 552 -13.49 -9.47 -4.96
CA THR A 552 -13.29 -10.85 -4.49
C THR A 552 -12.00 -11.41 -5.05
N HIS A 553 -11.23 -12.12 -4.23
CA HIS A 553 -10.00 -12.78 -4.65
C HIS A 553 -10.17 -14.29 -4.57
N GLN A 554 -9.71 -15.01 -5.59
CA GLN A 554 -9.55 -16.45 -5.48
C GLN A 554 -8.33 -16.75 -4.64
N ILE A 555 -8.49 -17.67 -3.70
CA ILE A 555 -7.41 -18.33 -2.97
C ILE A 555 -7.26 -19.74 -3.52
N GLN A 556 -6.03 -20.22 -3.60
CA GLN A 556 -5.72 -21.62 -3.92
C GLN A 556 -5.29 -22.37 -2.66
N THR A 557 -6.20 -23.14 -2.08
CA THR A 557 -5.93 -23.94 -0.87
C THR A 557 -5.56 -25.38 -1.27
N PRO A 558 -4.43 -25.94 -0.79
CA PRO A 558 -4.07 -27.34 -1.03
C PRO A 558 -5.03 -28.31 -0.30
N SER A 559 -5.44 -29.38 -0.95
CA SER A 559 -6.19 -30.50 -0.35
C SER A 559 -5.70 -31.82 -0.95
N GLY A 560 -4.77 -32.47 -0.23
CA GLY A 560 -4.02 -33.59 -0.79
C GLY A 560 -3.22 -33.17 -2.03
N ASN A 561 -3.43 -33.84 -3.17
CA ASN A 561 -2.79 -33.53 -4.45
C ASN A 561 -3.60 -32.55 -5.33
N THR A 562 -4.72 -32.02 -4.85
CA THR A 562 -5.57 -31.09 -5.61
C THR A 562 -5.59 -29.70 -4.98
N TYR A 563 -5.84 -28.68 -5.80
CA TYR A 563 -6.02 -27.30 -5.35
C TYR A 563 -7.49 -26.94 -5.41
N HIS A 564 -8.07 -26.51 -4.28
CA HIS A 564 -9.41 -25.93 -4.25
C HIS A 564 -9.33 -24.43 -4.42
N LYS A 565 -10.12 -23.90 -5.35
CA LYS A 565 -10.29 -22.46 -5.54
C LYS A 565 -11.47 -21.99 -4.69
N LYS A 566 -11.21 -21.13 -3.71
CA LYS A 566 -12.25 -20.46 -2.92
C LYS A 566 -12.22 -18.98 -3.20
N ARG A 567 -13.39 -18.33 -3.31
CA ARG A 567 -13.46 -16.86 -3.43
C ARG A 567 -13.61 -16.26 -2.05
N VAL A 568 -12.75 -15.30 -1.73
CA VAL A 568 -12.79 -14.53 -0.49
C VAL A 568 -13.17 -13.10 -0.83
N PRO A 569 -14.30 -12.60 -0.32
CA PRO A 569 -14.72 -11.24 -0.57
C PRO A 569 -14.05 -10.26 0.40
N LEU A 570 -13.75 -9.07 -0.08
CA LEU A 570 -13.13 -8.01 0.72
C LEU A 570 -14.18 -7.19 1.47
N ASN A 571 -13.81 -6.69 2.64
CA ASN A 571 -14.67 -5.85 3.46
C ASN A 571 -14.33 -4.38 3.24
N GLU A 572 -15.22 -3.50 3.67
CA GLU A 572 -14.97 -2.07 3.71
C GLU A 572 -14.73 -1.60 5.15
N LEU A 573 -13.88 -0.59 5.31
CA LEU A 573 -13.65 0.09 6.58
C LEU A 573 -14.24 1.50 6.50
N LEU A 574 -15.52 1.60 6.85
CA LEU A 574 -16.23 2.87 6.93
C LEU A 574 -15.67 3.69 8.09
N THR A 575 -15.35 4.97 7.84
CA THR A 575 -14.97 5.91 8.90
C THR A 575 -15.70 7.23 8.82
N PHE A 576 -16.03 7.77 9.99
CA PHE A 576 -16.55 9.12 10.19
C PHE A 576 -15.50 9.92 10.96
N SER A 577 -14.90 10.90 10.30
CA SER A 577 -13.94 11.83 10.92
C SER A 577 -14.59 13.20 11.06
N TRP A 578 -14.67 13.73 12.27
CA TRP A 578 -15.35 15.01 12.54
C TRP A 578 -14.38 16.18 12.59
N PHE A 579 -14.72 17.31 12.00
CA PHE A 579 -13.95 18.55 12.06
C PHE A 579 -14.88 19.70 12.42
N SER A 580 -14.42 20.58 13.30
CA SER A 580 -15.10 21.84 13.57
C SER A 580 -14.94 22.77 12.36
N ASP A 581 -15.99 23.51 12.04
CA ASP A 581 -15.91 24.64 11.11
C ASP A 581 -16.43 25.88 11.82
N ASN A 582 -15.52 26.82 12.05
CA ASN A 582 -15.83 28.08 12.74
C ASN A 582 -16.18 29.20 11.75
N ASN A 583 -16.39 28.87 10.47
CA ASN A 583 -16.77 29.84 9.44
C ASN A 583 -18.30 29.96 9.30
N LEU A 584 -18.79 31.14 8.90
CA LEU A 584 -20.20 31.45 8.67
C LEU A 584 -20.83 30.70 7.47
N VAL A 585 -20.11 29.78 6.81
CA VAL A 585 -20.57 29.10 5.60
C VAL A 585 -21.32 27.81 5.91
N THR A 586 -20.81 27.03 6.86
CA THR A 586 -21.45 25.79 7.32
C THR A 586 -22.29 26.10 8.56
N VAL A 587 -23.38 25.35 8.72
CA VAL A 587 -24.22 25.41 9.92
C VAL A 587 -24.15 24.13 10.74
N SER A 588 -23.39 23.14 10.28
CA SER A 588 -23.06 21.90 10.98
C SER A 588 -21.55 21.75 11.11
N ASP A 589 -21.13 20.84 11.99
CA ASP A 589 -19.77 20.31 11.93
C ASP A 589 -19.56 19.58 10.60
N ILE A 590 -18.29 19.44 10.21
CA ILE A 590 -17.88 18.71 9.01
C ILE A 590 -17.70 17.24 9.38
N VAL A 591 -18.31 16.34 8.62
CA VAL A 591 -18.05 14.90 8.69
C VAL A 591 -17.37 14.43 7.42
N MET A 592 -16.17 13.88 7.53
CA MET A 592 -15.51 13.17 6.44
C MET A 592 -15.90 11.70 6.49
N ILE A 593 -16.44 11.21 5.38
CA ILE A 593 -16.81 9.82 5.18
C ILE A 593 -15.81 9.17 4.25
N SER A 594 -15.23 8.06 4.69
CA SER A 594 -14.25 7.29 3.92
C SER A 594 -14.48 5.79 4.01
N GLY A 595 -14.01 5.03 3.03
CA GLY A 595 -14.09 3.58 2.94
C GLY A 595 -15.36 3.00 2.31
N ILE A 596 -16.19 3.80 1.63
CA ILE A 596 -17.35 3.33 0.82
C ILE A 596 -17.02 3.25 -0.69
N SER A 597 -15.89 3.82 -1.09
CA SER A 597 -15.30 3.82 -2.42
C SER A 597 -13.91 3.18 -2.34
N GLY A 598 -13.52 2.44 -3.37
CA GLY A 598 -12.24 1.70 -3.38
C GLY A 598 -12.39 0.25 -3.82
N GLN A 599 -13.62 -0.23 -3.95
CA GLN A 599 -13.92 -1.52 -4.56
C GLN A 599 -14.69 -1.31 -5.86
N THR A 600 -14.41 -2.15 -6.84
CA THR A 600 -14.97 -2.04 -8.21
C THR A 600 -15.94 -3.18 -8.52
N GLY A 601 -16.21 -4.05 -7.54
CA GLY A 601 -16.97 -5.29 -7.74
C GLY A 601 -16.18 -6.37 -8.48
N SER A 602 -14.86 -6.19 -8.62
CA SER A 602 -14.04 -7.05 -9.46
C SER A 602 -13.75 -8.40 -8.82
N SER A 603 -13.82 -9.48 -9.59
CA SER A 603 -13.34 -10.79 -9.16
C SER A 603 -11.98 -11.07 -9.77
N PHE A 604 -10.99 -11.30 -8.91
CA PHE A 604 -9.62 -11.60 -9.30
C PHE A 604 -9.32 -13.09 -9.08
N ASN A 605 -8.52 -13.68 -9.95
CA ASN A 605 -7.94 -14.99 -9.69
C ASN A 605 -6.83 -14.89 -8.62
N ALA A 606 -6.20 -16.02 -8.30
CA ALA A 606 -5.13 -16.05 -7.30
C ALA A 606 -3.90 -15.25 -7.71
N GLN A 607 -3.68 -15.07 -9.01
CA GLN A 607 -2.60 -14.28 -9.59
C GLN A 607 -2.89 -12.77 -9.56
N GLY A 608 -4.11 -12.35 -9.23
CA GLY A 608 -4.54 -10.96 -9.25
C GLY A 608 -5.10 -10.49 -10.60
N MET A 609 -5.23 -11.38 -11.58
CA MET A 609 -5.83 -11.05 -12.88
C MET A 609 -7.37 -11.00 -12.77
N PRO A 610 -8.02 -9.99 -13.36
CA PRO A 610 -9.48 -9.90 -13.37
C PRO A 610 -10.08 -11.07 -14.16
N LEU A 611 -11.11 -11.69 -13.60
CA LEU A 611 -11.86 -12.76 -14.27
C LEU A 611 -12.90 -12.15 -15.22
N THR A 612 -12.98 -12.69 -16.44
CA THR A 612 -13.94 -12.28 -17.49
C THR A 612 -15.42 -12.38 -17.09
N ALA A 613 -15.72 -13.10 -16.00
CA ALA A 613 -17.04 -13.16 -15.35
C ALA A 613 -17.05 -12.33 -14.06
N SER A 614 -16.71 -11.04 -14.17
CA SER A 614 -16.87 -10.05 -13.12
C SER A 614 -18.25 -9.40 -13.26
N PRO A 615 -19.03 -9.29 -12.18
CA PRO A 615 -20.41 -9.75 -12.19
C PRO A 615 -21.37 -8.84 -12.95
N SER A 616 -22.21 -9.46 -13.79
CA SER A 616 -23.63 -9.11 -13.85
C SER A 616 -24.25 -9.44 -12.49
N THR A 617 -24.20 -8.52 -11.52
CA THR A 617 -24.70 -8.81 -10.16
C THR A 617 -26.22 -8.95 -10.17
N PHE A 618 -26.70 -10.03 -9.57
CA PHE A 618 -28.05 -10.13 -9.05
C PHE A 618 -28.07 -9.73 -7.56
N PHE A 619 -29.10 -8.99 -7.14
CA PHE A 619 -29.51 -8.70 -5.77
C PHE A 619 -30.32 -9.88 -5.18
N PHE A 620 -30.41 -9.98 -3.85
CA PHE A 620 -31.36 -10.88 -3.18
C PHE A 620 -32.32 -10.04 -2.35
N ASP A 621 -33.63 -10.12 -2.63
CA ASP A 621 -34.64 -9.39 -1.87
C ASP A 621 -34.66 -9.82 -0.39
N ASN A 622 -35.42 -9.08 0.44
CA ASN A 622 -35.62 -9.41 1.86
C ASN A 622 -36.31 -10.78 2.11
N LYS A 623 -36.63 -11.53 1.05
CA LYS A 623 -37.12 -12.92 1.09
C LYS A 623 -36.11 -13.91 0.50
N GLY A 624 -34.87 -13.47 0.25
CA GLY A 624 -33.81 -14.29 -0.30
C GLY A 624 -33.99 -14.65 -1.78
N LYS A 625 -34.79 -13.90 -2.55
CA LYS A 625 -35.00 -14.15 -3.98
C LYS A 625 -34.03 -13.33 -4.83
N GLN A 626 -33.33 -14.01 -5.74
CA GLN A 626 -32.42 -13.42 -6.71
C GLN A 626 -33.16 -12.55 -7.75
N VAL A 627 -32.76 -11.28 -7.92
CA VAL A 627 -33.30 -10.31 -8.90
C VAL A 627 -32.17 -9.50 -9.54
N ALA A 628 -32.32 -9.01 -10.77
CA ALA A 628 -31.24 -8.29 -11.47
C ALA A 628 -30.96 -6.93 -10.80
N ASN A 629 -29.69 -6.58 -10.55
CA ASN A 629 -29.31 -5.30 -9.96
C ASN A 629 -29.08 -4.23 -11.06
N PRO A 630 -29.96 -3.22 -11.21
CA PRO A 630 -29.74 -2.12 -12.15
C PRO A 630 -28.73 -1.06 -11.66
N GLU A 631 -28.17 -1.19 -10.46
CA GLU A 631 -27.53 -0.10 -9.70
C GLU A 631 -26.13 -0.42 -9.16
N ALA A 632 -25.50 -1.52 -9.58
CA ALA A 632 -24.07 -1.70 -9.33
C ALA A 632 -23.28 -0.65 -10.11
N ILE A 633 -22.34 0.04 -9.44
CA ILE A 633 -21.43 0.96 -10.11
C ILE A 633 -20.57 0.17 -11.11
N THR A 634 -20.33 0.73 -12.30
CA THR A 634 -19.42 0.12 -13.26
C THR A 634 -17.97 0.29 -12.79
N PRO A 635 -17.03 -0.57 -13.24
CA PRO A 635 -15.60 -0.37 -12.97
C PRO A 635 -15.11 1.03 -13.35
N GLU A 636 -15.60 1.61 -14.46
CA GLU A 636 -15.25 2.97 -14.88
C GLU A 636 -15.78 4.03 -13.91
N GLN A 637 -16.98 3.84 -13.37
CA GLN A 637 -17.54 4.73 -12.34
C GLN A 637 -16.76 4.62 -11.03
N ALA A 638 -16.40 3.40 -10.62
CA ALA A 638 -15.59 3.17 -9.43
C ALA A 638 -14.21 3.86 -9.54
N GLN A 639 -13.57 3.80 -10.72
CA GLN A 639 -12.33 4.54 -11.00
C GLN A 639 -12.47 6.07 -10.94
N GLN A 640 -13.68 6.60 -11.10
CA GLN A 640 -13.99 8.03 -10.95
C GLN A 640 -14.37 8.40 -9.49
N GLY A 641 -14.25 7.46 -8.56
CA GLY A 641 -14.54 7.63 -7.14
C GLY A 641 -16.03 7.57 -6.79
N TYR A 642 -16.86 6.91 -7.62
CA TYR A 642 -18.23 6.56 -7.24
C TYR A 642 -18.26 5.28 -6.39
N ALA A 643 -19.29 5.18 -5.55
CA ALA A 643 -19.55 4.11 -4.58
C ALA A 643 -21.00 3.61 -4.71
N ASP A 644 -21.32 2.54 -3.99
CA ASP A 644 -22.73 2.19 -3.73
C ASP A 644 -23.44 3.38 -3.05
N THR A 645 -24.70 3.60 -3.41
CA THR A 645 -25.47 4.72 -2.85
C THR A 645 -25.84 4.43 -1.41
N VAL A 646 -25.60 5.39 -0.52
CA VAL A 646 -26.00 5.37 0.89
C VAL A 646 -26.83 6.60 1.24
N THR A 647 -27.72 6.47 2.22
CA THR A 647 -28.49 7.60 2.74
C THR A 647 -27.77 8.19 3.95
N LEU A 648 -27.10 9.33 3.75
CA LEU A 648 -26.47 10.10 4.82
C LEU A 648 -27.49 11.05 5.45
N SER A 649 -27.48 11.09 6.78
CA SER A 649 -28.30 11.97 7.61
C SER A 649 -27.40 12.80 8.52
N LEU A 650 -27.58 14.12 8.54
CA LEU A 650 -26.90 15.05 9.44
C LEU A 650 -27.94 15.80 10.28
N SER A 651 -27.82 15.67 11.60
CA SER A 651 -28.56 16.45 12.57
C SER A 651 -27.74 17.66 12.99
N VAL A 652 -28.38 18.83 12.98
CA VAL A 652 -27.73 20.12 13.22
C VAL A 652 -28.34 20.78 14.46
N PRO A 653 -27.62 20.87 15.59
CA PRO A 653 -28.17 21.46 16.80
C PRO A 653 -28.45 22.96 16.60
N ASN A 654 -29.68 23.37 16.88
CA ASN A 654 -30.11 24.77 16.96
C ASN A 654 -30.11 25.55 15.63
N ALA A 655 -30.17 24.87 14.47
CA ALA A 655 -30.22 25.52 13.16
C ALA A 655 -31.62 25.49 12.52
N GLN A 656 -32.00 26.58 11.84
CA GLN A 656 -33.13 26.57 10.91
C GLN A 656 -32.69 26.04 9.55
N LEU A 657 -33.30 24.94 9.11
CA LEU A 657 -32.88 24.21 7.90
C LEU A 657 -33.74 24.53 6.66
N THR A 658 -34.58 25.55 6.72
CA THR A 658 -35.51 25.96 5.66
C THR A 658 -34.83 26.30 4.32
N ASN A 659 -33.56 26.73 4.34
CA ASN A 659 -32.74 27.02 3.15
C ASN A 659 -31.36 26.32 3.20
N ALA A 660 -31.29 25.17 3.87
CA ALA A 660 -30.08 24.42 4.06
C ALA A 660 -29.93 23.29 3.03
N TYR A 661 -28.68 23.01 2.65
CA TYR A 661 -28.34 21.96 1.70
C TYR A 661 -27.18 21.12 2.24
N LEU A 662 -27.20 19.82 1.97
CA LEU A 662 -25.98 19.03 2.10
C LEU A 662 -25.01 19.43 0.97
N ALA A 663 -23.77 19.67 1.35
CA ALA A 663 -22.68 19.95 0.44
C ALA A 663 -21.48 19.03 0.72
N ARG A 664 -20.70 18.78 -0.32
CA ARG A 664 -19.41 18.08 -0.26
C ARG A 664 -18.31 19.08 -0.59
N TYR A 665 -17.24 19.06 0.18
CA TYR A 665 -16.09 19.93 -0.07
C TYR A 665 -15.28 19.41 -1.27
N ASP A 666 -14.94 20.31 -2.19
CA ASP A 666 -14.05 20.05 -3.32
C ASP A 666 -12.66 20.60 -2.95
N ASP A 667 -11.73 19.70 -2.59
CA ASP A 667 -10.37 20.08 -2.18
C ASP A 667 -9.61 20.82 -3.30
N ASN A 668 -9.85 20.49 -4.57
CA ASN A 668 -9.16 21.12 -5.70
C ASN A 668 -9.62 22.56 -5.92
N LYS A 669 -10.93 22.80 -5.79
CA LYS A 669 -11.53 24.13 -5.96
C LYS A 669 -11.62 24.91 -4.66
N ARG A 670 -11.28 24.28 -3.53
CA ARG A 670 -11.35 24.83 -2.17
C ARG A 670 -12.72 25.44 -1.85
N GLN A 671 -13.79 24.75 -2.24
CA GLN A 671 -15.15 25.26 -2.10
C GLN A 671 -16.16 24.15 -1.81
N TRP A 672 -17.27 24.52 -1.18
CA TRP A 672 -18.40 23.62 -0.96
C TRP A 672 -19.25 23.47 -2.23
N HIS A 673 -19.50 22.23 -2.64
CA HIS A 673 -20.38 21.90 -3.75
C HIS A 673 -21.65 21.23 -3.24
N VAL A 674 -22.80 21.83 -3.50
CA VAL A 674 -24.11 21.27 -3.13
C VAL A 674 -24.31 19.91 -3.83
N VAL A 675 -24.54 18.85 -3.05
CA VAL A 675 -24.79 17.50 -3.60
C VAL A 675 -26.27 17.22 -3.83
N THR A 676 -27.14 18.11 -3.35
CA THR A 676 -28.59 17.97 -3.41
C THR A 676 -29.18 18.74 -4.59
N ASN A 677 -30.21 18.17 -5.24
CA ASN A 677 -30.90 18.81 -6.36
C ASN A 677 -32.31 19.23 -5.94
N LYS A 678 -32.65 20.51 -6.06
CA LYS A 678 -34.01 21.04 -5.76
C LYS A 678 -35.14 20.26 -6.43
N ALA A 679 -34.92 19.71 -7.63
CA ALA A 679 -35.90 18.91 -8.35
C ALA A 679 -36.18 17.53 -7.71
N CYS A 680 -35.31 17.06 -6.82
CA CYS A 680 -35.39 15.76 -6.14
C CYS A 680 -35.66 15.88 -4.63
N PHE A 681 -36.09 17.06 -4.18
CA PHE A 681 -36.37 17.35 -2.78
C PHE A 681 -37.70 16.73 -2.31
N ILE A 682 -37.71 16.19 -1.10
CA ILE A 682 -38.89 15.70 -0.39
C ILE A 682 -39.00 16.41 0.97
N ALA A 683 -40.15 17.04 1.22
CA ALA A 683 -40.45 17.66 2.52
C ALA A 683 -40.91 16.61 3.55
N SER A 684 -40.08 15.60 3.81
CA SER A 684 -40.36 14.50 4.74
C SER A 684 -39.08 14.03 5.43
N ALA A 685 -39.25 13.41 6.60
CA ALA A 685 -38.23 12.53 7.15
C ALA A 685 -37.93 11.37 6.18
N TYR A 686 -36.74 10.78 6.32
CA TYR A 686 -36.39 9.57 5.61
C TYR A 686 -37.40 8.45 5.94
N SER A 687 -37.75 7.68 4.92
CA SER A 687 -38.63 6.52 5.01
C SER A 687 -38.01 5.39 4.22
N ASP A 688 -38.11 4.16 4.71
CA ASP A 688 -37.66 2.96 3.99
C ASP A 688 -38.40 2.77 2.66
N ASP A 689 -39.55 3.44 2.46
CA ASP A 689 -40.23 3.51 1.16
C ASP A 689 -39.40 4.22 0.07
N PHE A 690 -38.38 5.00 0.47
CA PHE A 690 -37.43 5.66 -0.42
C PHE A 690 -36.13 4.87 -0.59
N SER A 691 -36.02 3.70 0.04
CA SER A 691 -34.77 2.96 0.13
C SER A 691 -34.14 2.69 -1.24
N VAL A 692 -32.82 2.85 -1.27
CA VAL A 692 -31.98 2.67 -2.46
C VAL A 692 -31.96 1.22 -2.95
N VAL A 693 -32.48 0.27 -2.17
CA VAL A 693 -32.38 -1.17 -2.44
C VAL A 693 -33.61 -1.73 -3.19
N TYR A 694 -34.75 -1.04 -3.18
CA TYR A 694 -36.04 -1.59 -3.66
C TYR A 694 -36.47 -1.10 -5.06
N GLY A 695 -35.53 -0.55 -5.84
CA GLY A 695 -35.78 0.28 -7.03
C GLY A 695 -36.42 -0.35 -8.27
N LYS A 696 -36.48 -1.68 -8.46
CA LYS A 696 -37.06 -2.22 -9.71
C LYS A 696 -38.08 -3.35 -9.61
N GLU A 697 -38.03 -4.25 -8.62
CA GLU A 697 -38.96 -5.38 -8.62
C GLU A 697 -40.09 -5.32 -7.58
N ARG A 698 -40.04 -4.44 -6.56
CA ARG A 698 -41.17 -4.26 -5.63
C ARG A 698 -41.26 -2.86 -5.01
N ARG A 699 -42.27 -2.11 -5.47
CA ARG A 699 -43.14 -1.21 -4.69
C ARG A 699 -42.57 0.04 -3.99
N GLY A 700 -41.37 0.53 -4.28
CA GLY A 700 -41.09 1.96 -4.06
C GLY A 700 -41.80 2.78 -5.15
N ARG A 701 -42.92 3.46 -4.87
CA ARG A 701 -43.40 4.48 -5.82
C ARG A 701 -42.46 5.67 -5.66
N MET A 702 -41.92 6.19 -6.78
CA MET A 702 -41.19 7.47 -6.75
C MET A 702 -42.01 8.47 -5.92
N PRO A 703 -41.41 9.05 -4.87
CA PRO A 703 -42.14 9.89 -3.94
C PRO A 703 -42.79 11.06 -4.67
N LYS A 704 -43.88 11.55 -4.10
CA LYS A 704 -44.53 12.75 -4.59
C LYS A 704 -43.88 13.97 -3.94
N ASP A 705 -43.74 15.03 -4.71
CA ASP A 705 -43.38 16.34 -4.18
C ASP A 705 -44.50 16.89 -3.27
N LYS A 706 -44.24 18.07 -2.67
CA LYS A 706 -45.21 18.79 -1.83
C LYS A 706 -46.54 19.12 -2.52
N ASN A 707 -46.60 19.07 -3.85
CA ASN A 707 -47.79 19.35 -4.66
C ASN A 707 -48.49 18.06 -5.13
N GLY A 708 -48.03 16.88 -4.68
CA GLY A 708 -48.60 15.59 -5.05
C GLY A 708 -48.15 15.05 -6.41
N LYS A 709 -47.17 15.70 -7.07
CA LYS A 709 -46.60 15.26 -8.36
C LYS A 709 -45.49 14.24 -8.12
N VAL A 710 -45.54 13.11 -8.82
CA VAL A 710 -44.49 12.08 -8.76
C VAL A 710 -43.16 12.69 -9.24
N LEU A 711 -42.11 12.50 -8.44
CA LEU A 711 -40.77 12.99 -8.77
C LEU A 711 -40.22 12.30 -10.03
N PRO A 712 -39.36 12.98 -10.82
CA PRO A 712 -38.75 12.40 -12.02
C PRO A 712 -37.92 11.15 -11.72
N GLU A 713 -37.88 10.20 -12.64
CA GLU A 713 -37.12 8.94 -12.49
C GLU A 713 -35.62 9.16 -12.25
N HIS A 714 -35.03 10.23 -12.82
CA HIS A 714 -33.62 10.57 -12.58
C HIS A 714 -33.28 10.97 -11.13
N CYS A 715 -34.29 11.11 -10.27
CA CYS A 715 -34.13 11.40 -8.85
C CYS A 715 -33.92 10.17 -7.97
N HIS A 716 -34.03 8.94 -8.49
CA HIS A 716 -34.02 7.70 -7.69
C HIS A 716 -32.85 7.59 -6.70
N MET A 717 -31.63 7.98 -7.10
CA MET A 717 -30.42 8.00 -6.25
C MET A 717 -29.97 9.41 -5.84
N LYS A 718 -30.87 10.39 -5.95
CA LYS A 718 -30.60 11.82 -5.68
C LYS A 718 -31.64 12.43 -4.75
N LEU A 719 -32.46 11.57 -4.12
CA LEU A 719 -33.45 12.01 -3.17
C LEU A 719 -32.77 12.60 -1.95
N TRP A 720 -33.36 13.67 -1.45
CA TRP A 720 -32.95 14.30 -0.22
C TRP A 720 -34.15 15.00 0.40
N GLY A 721 -34.07 15.23 1.69
CA GLY A 721 -35.17 15.81 2.43
C GLY A 721 -34.75 16.28 3.80
N TYR A 722 -35.75 16.73 4.55
CA TYR A 722 -35.55 17.30 5.86
C TYR A 722 -36.66 16.83 6.81
N ASN A 723 -36.25 16.44 8.01
CA ASN A 723 -37.14 16.17 9.13
C ASN A 723 -37.20 17.39 10.06
N HIS A 724 -38.33 18.10 9.99
CA HIS A 724 -38.58 19.30 10.79
C HIS A 724 -38.62 19.05 12.30
N ASN A 725 -38.93 17.82 12.73
CA ASN A 725 -39.13 17.52 14.15
C ASN A 725 -37.81 17.38 14.92
N ASN A 726 -36.71 17.04 14.24
CA ASN A 726 -35.44 16.73 14.88
C ASN A 726 -34.23 17.42 14.22
N GLN A 727 -34.46 18.48 13.43
CA GLN A 727 -33.39 19.26 12.79
C GLN A 727 -32.39 18.42 11.99
N THR A 728 -32.92 17.41 11.29
CA THR A 728 -32.11 16.46 10.51
C THR A 728 -32.33 16.60 9.02
N LEU A 729 -31.27 16.87 8.27
CA LEU A 729 -31.24 16.82 6.80
C LEU A 729 -30.69 15.46 6.37
N TRP A 730 -31.33 14.82 5.39
CA TRP A 730 -30.86 13.56 4.83
C TRP A 730 -30.75 13.65 3.31
N ALA A 731 -29.77 12.95 2.73
CA ALA A 731 -29.55 12.88 1.29
C ALA A 731 -28.89 11.57 0.89
N MET A 732 -29.22 11.09 -0.30
CA MET A 732 -28.50 10.01 -0.95
C MET A 732 -27.14 10.52 -1.47
N ILE A 733 -26.06 9.82 -1.10
CA ILE A 733 -24.69 10.10 -1.54
C ILE A 733 -24.06 8.83 -2.10
N ASN A 734 -23.09 8.98 -2.99
CA ASN A 734 -22.39 7.87 -3.64
C ASN A 734 -20.90 8.18 -3.86
N ARG A 735 -20.33 9.05 -3.02
CA ARG A 735 -18.92 9.43 -3.05
C ARG A 735 -18.43 9.65 -1.62
N GLU A 736 -17.16 9.37 -1.39
CA GLU A 736 -16.47 9.74 -0.14
C GLU A 736 -16.13 11.23 -0.09
N GLY A 737 -15.79 11.73 1.08
CA GLY A 737 -15.24 13.08 1.27
C GLY A 737 -15.84 13.81 2.46
N LYS A 738 -15.51 15.09 2.58
CA LYS A 738 -15.99 15.99 3.64
C LYS A 738 -17.37 16.51 3.30
N TYR A 739 -18.33 16.29 4.19
CA TYR A 739 -19.72 16.71 4.09
C TYR A 739 -20.09 17.66 5.21
N ALA A 740 -20.90 18.65 4.90
CA ALA A 740 -21.51 19.55 5.88
C ALA A 740 -22.83 20.10 5.36
N VAL A 741 -23.62 20.67 6.27
CA VAL A 741 -24.82 21.42 5.94
C VAL A 741 -24.43 22.89 5.75
N ILE A 742 -24.81 23.49 4.62
CA ILE A 742 -24.56 24.90 4.29
C ILE A 742 -25.86 25.66 4.07
N GLN A 743 -25.85 26.97 4.32
CA GLN A 743 -26.94 27.88 3.93
C GLN A 743 -26.73 28.44 2.53
N SER A 744 -27.82 28.66 1.80
CA SER A 744 -27.78 29.27 0.46
C SER A 744 -27.33 30.74 0.51
N GLU A 745 -26.49 31.18 -0.44
CA GLU A 745 -25.97 32.56 -0.53
C GLU A 745 -27.05 33.66 -0.60
N ALA A 746 -28.29 33.32 -0.99
CA ALA A 746 -29.38 34.29 -1.11
C ALA A 746 -29.81 34.94 0.23
N ASP A 747 -29.37 34.42 1.38
CA ASP A 747 -29.68 34.97 2.71
C ASP A 747 -28.49 35.63 3.42
N LYS A 748 -27.29 35.67 2.82
CA LYS A 748 -26.13 36.41 3.40
C LYS A 748 -26.33 37.93 3.42
N GLU A 749 -27.34 38.45 2.70
CA GLU A 749 -27.68 39.89 2.68
C GLU A 749 -28.73 40.30 3.74
N LYS A 750 -29.15 39.41 4.64
CA LYS A 750 -30.18 39.70 5.65
C LYS A 750 -29.74 39.62 7.12
N HIS A 751 -28.46 39.40 7.40
CA HIS A 751 -27.92 39.43 8.76
C HIS A 751 -26.78 40.44 8.90
#